data_AF-A0A0D8XK39-F1
#
_entry.id   AF-A0A0D8XK39-F1
#
_cell.length_a   1.000
_cell.length_b   1.000
_cell.length_c   1.000
_cell.angle_alpha   90.00
_cell.angle_beta   90.00
_cell.angle_gamma   90.00
#
_symmetry.space_group_name_H-M   'P 1'
#
loop_
_entity.id
_entity.type
_entity.pdbx_description
1 polymer ?
#
loop_
_entity_poly.entity_id
_entity_poly.type
_entity_poly.pdbx_seq_one_letter_code
_entity_poly.pdbx_strand_id
1 'polypeptide(L)'
;MIILSISLAYVIVYKKVAARQAAIEAGVQVVPGTATPIISADEAITFAEQYGTPIILKAAYGGGGRGMRRVDNVAESFRRAFSEAQAAFGDGSLFVEKFVERPRHIEVQLLVVHKIVFENMVFLWMTFYQIRCTYAFFIQVVEIAPAPALPAEVRKKILDDAVRLAKHVGYQNAGTVEFLIDQKYNYYFIEVNARLQVEHTVTEEITGVDLVQAQLRIAEGKKLSDLKLSQDAIVPHGCAIQCRVTTEDPSRGFQPDSGRIEVFRSGEGMGIRLDSASAFAGSIISPFYDSLLVKVIASARNHHSACAKMIRALKEFRIRGVKTNIPFLLNVLSQPEFLEASVDTYFIDEHPSLFEFKPSQNRAQKLLNYLGDVQVNGPTTPLATNLKPAHVNPPIPSIHAGKSPPKGLRQVLVESGPEGFARAVRRASHCMITDTTFRDAHQSLLATRVRTYDLAKISPFVSHSFSQLYSIENWGGATFDVSMRFLHECPWERLETLRALIPNIPFQCLLRGANAVGYSNYPDNVIDKFCELAVKSGMDIFRVFDCLNYVPNLVVGMEAVGKAGGVVEAAISYTGDVSDKTRTQYNLQYYLDLANELVKAQAHVLAIKDMAGVLKPEAAKLLIGSLRDKFPDIPIHVHTHDTAGAGVATMIECARAGADIVDAAVDSMSGMTSQPSMGAIVACLQGTPHDTGLKLDDISKYSAYWESARQFYAPFECTTTMKSGNADVYKHEIPGGQYTNLQFQAFSLGLGNQFDEVKQMYYEANLALGDIIKVTPSSKIVGDLAQFMVQNNLTRETLVDRADDLSFPKSVVDYMQGYVGQPPYGFPEPLRTKILRGKPKIEGRAGENIPSMDIDKVKMELEEKHGRALRDQDVMSYAMFPTVFDEFEQFRSIYGPVDKLPTRVFLTGLDIAEEVDVEIERGKSLTVQLLAQGNLNAKGEREVFFYLNGQMRSIFVRDKEASKVC
;
A
#
# COMPACT_ATOMS: atom_id res chain seq x y z
N MET A 1 -37.46 -34.31 -29.37
CA MET A 1 -38.34 -35.50 -29.26
C MET A 1 -37.73 -36.49 -28.24
N ILE A 2 -37.55 -36.08 -26.97
CA ILE A 2 -36.86 -36.87 -25.90
C ILE A 2 -37.75 -37.07 -24.65
N ILE A 3 -38.97 -36.49 -24.59
CA ILE A 3 -39.77 -36.41 -23.35
C ILE A 3 -40.83 -37.53 -23.22
N LEU A 4 -40.89 -38.52 -24.12
CA LEU A 4 -42.10 -39.35 -24.27
C LEU A 4 -42.10 -40.78 -23.67
N SER A 5 -41.19 -41.16 -22.75
CA SER A 5 -41.25 -42.48 -22.08
C SER A 5 -41.16 -42.50 -20.55
N ILE A 6 -41.39 -41.37 -19.88
CA ILE A 6 -41.26 -41.26 -18.41
C ILE A 6 -42.62 -40.84 -17.82
N SER A 7 -43.66 -41.68 -17.80
CA SER A 7 -44.95 -41.26 -17.21
C SER A 7 -45.08 -41.54 -15.72
N LEU A 8 -44.49 -42.63 -15.20
CA LEU A 8 -44.53 -42.98 -13.77
C LEU A 8 -43.35 -42.40 -12.97
N ALA A 9 -42.13 -42.48 -13.52
CA ALA A 9 -40.94 -41.92 -12.89
C ALA A 9 -41.00 -40.38 -12.78
N TYR A 10 -41.69 -39.67 -13.69
CA TYR A 10 -41.80 -38.21 -13.67
C TYR A 10 -42.71 -37.70 -12.55
N VAL A 11 -43.71 -38.50 -12.14
CA VAL A 11 -44.61 -38.19 -11.01
C VAL A 11 -43.90 -38.35 -9.68
N ILE A 12 -43.01 -39.34 -9.57
CA ILE A 12 -42.16 -39.58 -8.39
C ILE A 12 -41.13 -38.44 -8.22
N VAL A 13 -40.64 -37.87 -9.32
CA VAL A 13 -39.57 -36.86 -9.34
C VAL A 13 -40.03 -35.45 -8.93
N TYR A 14 -41.23 -35.02 -9.32
CA TYR A 14 -41.69 -33.65 -9.05
C TYR A 14 -42.51 -33.49 -7.76
N LYS A 15 -42.88 -34.59 -7.09
CA LYS A 15 -43.63 -34.57 -5.83
C LYS A 15 -42.85 -35.32 -4.75
N LYS A 16 -42.21 -34.60 -3.82
CA LYS A 16 -41.43 -35.17 -2.70
C LYS A 16 -42.18 -36.26 -1.92
N VAL A 17 -43.49 -36.09 -1.76
CA VAL A 17 -44.37 -37.07 -1.12
C VAL A 17 -44.44 -38.40 -1.90
N ALA A 18 -44.47 -38.34 -3.24
CA ALA A 18 -44.51 -39.52 -4.09
C ALA A 18 -43.15 -40.26 -4.12
N ALA A 19 -42.02 -39.52 -4.13
CA ALA A 19 -40.69 -40.10 -3.98
C ALA A 19 -40.53 -40.86 -2.67
N ARG A 20 -41.00 -40.25 -1.58
CA ARG A 20 -40.97 -40.82 -0.24
C ARG A 20 -41.85 -42.06 -0.13
N GLN A 21 -43.05 -42.04 -0.68
CA GLN A 21 -43.95 -43.19 -0.71
C GLN A 21 -43.32 -44.36 -1.48
N ALA A 22 -42.73 -44.09 -2.65
CA ALA A 22 -42.00 -45.10 -3.43
C ALA A 22 -40.80 -45.69 -2.68
N ALA A 23 -40.09 -44.88 -1.87
CA ALA A 23 -39.01 -45.36 -1.01
C ALA A 23 -39.54 -46.30 0.09
N ILE A 24 -40.64 -45.96 0.75
CA ILE A 24 -41.29 -46.82 1.76
C ILE A 24 -41.75 -48.13 1.12
N GLU A 25 -42.40 -48.09 -0.05
CA GLU A 25 -42.87 -49.27 -0.79
C GLU A 25 -41.72 -50.16 -1.27
N ALA A 26 -40.57 -49.56 -1.61
CA ALA A 26 -39.35 -50.28 -1.94
C ALA A 26 -38.63 -50.84 -0.69
N GLY A 27 -39.11 -50.56 0.53
CA GLY A 27 -38.46 -50.97 1.78
C GLY A 27 -37.15 -50.22 2.05
N VAL A 28 -37.04 -48.98 1.58
CA VAL A 28 -35.92 -48.06 1.86
C VAL A 28 -36.27 -47.19 3.05
N GLN A 29 -35.33 -47.03 3.98
CA GLN A 29 -35.52 -46.22 5.18
C GLN A 29 -35.65 -44.73 4.84
N VAL A 30 -36.73 -44.09 5.29
CA VAL A 30 -36.99 -42.64 5.12
C VAL A 30 -36.94 -41.91 6.46
N VAL A 31 -36.66 -40.61 6.46
CA VAL A 31 -36.71 -39.77 7.67
C VAL A 31 -38.12 -39.81 8.24
N PRO A 32 -38.43 -40.05 9.53
CA PRO A 32 -39.81 -39.99 10.03
C PRO A 32 -40.48 -38.65 9.69
N GLY A 33 -41.70 -38.67 9.16
CA GLY A 33 -42.39 -37.48 8.64
C GLY A 33 -43.88 -37.71 8.44
N THR A 34 -44.65 -36.64 8.27
CA THR A 34 -46.12 -36.73 8.06
C THR A 34 -46.44 -37.46 6.75
N ALA A 35 -47.56 -38.20 6.68
CA ALA A 35 -47.92 -38.93 5.47
C ALA A 35 -48.42 -38.01 4.35
N THR A 36 -49.09 -36.92 4.72
CA THR A 36 -49.60 -35.88 3.82
C THR A 36 -49.10 -34.51 4.25
N PRO A 37 -49.11 -33.51 3.36
CA PRO A 37 -48.93 -32.12 3.76
C PRO A 37 -49.96 -31.74 4.82
N ILE A 38 -49.53 -30.97 5.81
CA ILE A 38 -50.35 -30.46 6.90
C ILE A 38 -50.62 -28.97 6.68
N ILE A 39 -51.74 -28.50 7.21
CA ILE A 39 -52.19 -27.10 7.08
C ILE A 39 -52.40 -26.43 8.43
N SER A 40 -52.32 -27.18 9.53
CA SER A 40 -52.51 -26.66 10.89
C SER A 40 -51.26 -26.81 11.76
N ALA A 41 -51.08 -25.87 12.70
CA ALA A 41 -50.01 -25.94 13.68
C ALA A 41 -50.20 -27.10 14.67
N ASP A 42 -51.44 -27.51 14.94
CA ASP A 42 -51.75 -28.58 15.88
C ASP A 42 -51.26 -29.94 15.38
N GLU A 43 -51.34 -30.19 14.06
CA GLU A 43 -50.75 -31.37 13.42
C GLU A 43 -49.21 -31.40 13.57
N ALA A 44 -48.56 -30.24 13.46
CA ALA A 44 -47.11 -30.13 13.69
C ALA A 44 -46.73 -30.36 15.16
N ILE A 45 -47.55 -29.88 16.11
CA ILE A 45 -47.36 -30.09 17.55
C ILE A 45 -47.49 -31.58 17.87
N THR A 46 -48.52 -32.24 17.35
CA THR A 46 -48.75 -33.68 17.54
C THR A 46 -47.57 -34.48 17.02
N PHE A 47 -47.04 -34.12 15.85
CA PHE A 47 -45.85 -34.75 15.30
C PHE A 47 -44.61 -34.53 16.20
N ALA A 48 -44.42 -33.32 16.72
CA ALA A 48 -43.32 -33.00 17.62
C ALA A 48 -43.42 -33.74 18.97
N GLU A 49 -44.62 -33.95 19.51
CA GLU A 49 -44.84 -34.75 20.72
C GLU A 49 -44.51 -36.23 20.48
N GLN A 50 -44.82 -36.75 19.28
CA GLN A 50 -44.57 -38.15 18.93
C GLN A 50 -43.09 -38.44 18.62
N TYR A 51 -42.40 -37.55 17.91
CA TYR A 51 -41.05 -37.82 17.38
C TYR A 51 -39.93 -36.98 18.04
N GLY A 52 -40.30 -36.04 18.91
CA GLY A 52 -39.42 -35.08 19.57
C GLY A 52 -39.05 -33.89 18.70
N THR A 53 -38.64 -32.80 19.33
CA THR A 53 -37.97 -31.66 18.69
C THR A 53 -36.43 -31.86 18.68
N PRO A 54 -35.69 -31.25 17.74
CA PRO A 54 -36.18 -30.38 16.66
C PRO A 54 -36.88 -31.14 15.52
N ILE A 55 -37.85 -30.46 14.90
CA ILE A 55 -38.49 -30.89 13.64
C ILE A 55 -38.06 -29.94 12.51
N ILE A 56 -38.26 -30.36 11.26
CA ILE A 56 -38.09 -29.49 10.08
C ILE A 56 -39.41 -29.31 9.36
N LEU A 57 -39.75 -28.05 9.09
CA LEU A 57 -40.86 -27.69 8.22
C LEU A 57 -40.33 -27.51 6.81
N LYS A 58 -40.99 -28.11 5.81
CA LYS A 58 -40.65 -27.97 4.38
C LYS A 58 -41.91 -27.59 3.60
N ALA A 59 -41.87 -26.56 2.77
CA ALA A 59 -42.99 -26.25 1.89
C ALA A 59 -43.28 -27.40 0.92
N ALA A 60 -44.55 -27.82 0.80
CA ALA A 60 -44.93 -28.99 -0.02
C ALA A 60 -44.64 -28.80 -1.52
N TYR A 61 -44.70 -27.55 -1.99
CA TYR A 61 -44.42 -27.14 -3.36
C TYR A 61 -43.08 -26.38 -3.52
N GLY A 62 -42.25 -26.37 -2.48
CA GLY A 62 -40.94 -25.69 -2.48
C GLY A 62 -39.81 -26.54 -3.06
N GLY A 63 -39.01 -25.95 -3.95
CA GLY A 63 -37.81 -26.55 -4.57
C GLY A 63 -36.55 -25.70 -4.36
N GLY A 64 -35.38 -26.35 -4.38
CA GLY A 64 -34.07 -25.67 -4.38
C GLY A 64 -33.68 -25.01 -3.03
N GLY A 65 -33.93 -25.66 -1.89
CA GLY A 65 -33.51 -25.16 -0.58
C GLY A 65 -34.42 -24.09 0.04
N ARG A 66 -35.26 -23.40 -0.76
CA ARG A 66 -36.19 -22.38 -0.28
C ARG A 66 -37.42 -22.99 0.41
N GLY A 67 -37.76 -22.47 1.59
CA GLY A 67 -38.94 -22.87 2.35
C GLY A 67 -38.73 -24.06 3.30
N MET A 68 -37.50 -24.24 3.81
CA MET A 68 -37.19 -25.21 4.87
C MET A 68 -36.75 -24.51 6.14
N ARG A 69 -37.25 -24.92 7.31
CA ARG A 69 -36.91 -24.30 8.60
C ARG A 69 -36.79 -25.36 9.70
N ARG A 70 -35.67 -25.34 10.44
CA ARG A 70 -35.54 -26.06 11.72
C ARG A 70 -36.42 -25.36 12.75
N VAL A 71 -37.17 -26.15 13.50
CA VAL A 71 -38.17 -25.65 14.44
C VAL A 71 -37.99 -26.30 15.80
N ASP A 72 -37.63 -25.47 16.77
CA ASP A 72 -37.60 -25.82 18.20
C ASP A 72 -38.92 -25.39 18.89
N ASN A 73 -39.54 -24.27 18.47
CA ASN A 73 -40.86 -23.81 18.91
C ASN A 73 -41.90 -23.91 17.77
N VAL A 74 -42.78 -24.90 17.87
CA VAL A 74 -43.60 -25.41 16.75
C VAL A 74 -44.68 -24.44 16.28
N ALA A 75 -45.48 -23.89 17.20
CA ALA A 75 -46.70 -23.16 16.84
C ALA A 75 -46.42 -21.85 16.07
N GLU A 76 -45.48 -21.04 16.55
CA GLU A 76 -45.13 -19.77 15.91
C GLU A 76 -44.38 -19.97 14.59
N SER A 77 -43.44 -20.91 14.57
CA SER A 77 -42.63 -21.21 13.39
C SER A 77 -43.48 -21.77 12.24
N PHE A 78 -44.49 -22.58 12.55
CA PHE A 78 -45.44 -23.10 11.57
C PHE A 78 -46.22 -21.99 10.89
N ARG A 79 -46.80 -21.06 11.65
CA ARG A 79 -47.57 -19.93 11.08
C ARG A 79 -46.72 -19.08 10.14
N ARG A 80 -45.48 -18.76 10.53
CA ARG A 80 -44.55 -18.00 9.67
C ARG A 80 -44.20 -18.77 8.40
N ALA A 81 -43.83 -20.05 8.52
CA ALA A 81 -43.48 -20.88 7.37
C ALA A 81 -44.68 -21.07 6.40
N PHE A 82 -45.90 -21.19 6.93
CA PHE A 82 -47.12 -21.30 6.13
C PHE A 82 -47.38 -20.02 5.33
N SER A 83 -47.29 -18.85 5.97
CA SER A 83 -47.46 -17.56 5.29
C SER A 83 -46.37 -17.30 4.24
N GLU A 84 -45.11 -17.63 4.53
CA GLU A 84 -44.00 -17.53 3.58
C GLU A 84 -44.23 -18.44 2.37
N ALA A 85 -44.63 -19.70 2.59
CA ALA A 85 -44.92 -20.66 1.52
C ALA A 85 -46.10 -20.20 0.65
N GLN A 86 -47.17 -19.68 1.28
CA GLN A 86 -48.33 -19.13 0.56
C GLN A 86 -47.95 -17.93 -0.31
N ALA A 87 -47.11 -17.02 0.21
CA ALA A 87 -46.66 -15.86 -0.54
C ALA A 87 -45.71 -16.22 -1.70
N ALA A 88 -44.82 -17.21 -1.49
CA ALA A 88 -43.80 -17.58 -2.46
C ALA A 88 -44.29 -18.57 -3.54
N PHE A 89 -45.19 -19.48 -3.18
CA PHE A 89 -45.60 -20.62 -4.03
C PHE A 89 -47.11 -20.69 -4.30
N GLY A 90 -47.91 -19.78 -3.71
CA GLY A 90 -49.37 -19.77 -3.85
C GLY A 90 -50.10 -20.82 -3.00
N ASP A 91 -49.36 -21.69 -2.30
CA ASP A 91 -49.89 -22.75 -1.44
C ASP A 91 -49.08 -22.79 -0.12
N GLY A 92 -49.77 -22.65 1.01
CA GLY A 92 -49.17 -22.62 2.34
C GLY A 92 -48.85 -23.99 2.95
N SER A 93 -49.27 -25.09 2.32
CA SER A 93 -49.14 -26.43 2.88
C SER A 93 -47.69 -26.82 3.16
N LEU A 94 -47.46 -27.39 4.34
CA LEU A 94 -46.13 -27.74 4.84
C LEU A 94 -46.03 -29.25 5.09
N PHE A 95 -44.83 -29.77 4.97
CA PHE A 95 -44.46 -31.13 5.33
C PHE A 95 -43.59 -31.07 6.59
N VAL A 96 -43.85 -31.97 7.54
CA VAL A 96 -43.05 -32.06 8.78
C VAL A 96 -42.23 -33.32 8.74
N GLU A 97 -40.94 -33.19 9.00
CA GLU A 97 -40.03 -34.32 9.21
C GLU A 97 -39.28 -34.16 10.53
N LYS A 98 -38.83 -35.28 11.09
CA LYS A 98 -37.82 -35.26 12.14
C LYS A 98 -36.56 -34.58 11.59
N PHE A 99 -36.04 -33.60 12.31
CA PHE A 99 -34.78 -32.99 11.93
C PHE A 99 -33.65 -33.97 12.27
N VAL A 100 -32.87 -34.37 11.27
CA VAL A 100 -31.65 -35.15 11.51
C VAL A 100 -30.58 -34.15 11.95
N GLU A 101 -30.08 -34.29 13.17
CA GLU A 101 -29.03 -33.42 13.70
C GLU A 101 -27.66 -33.84 13.17
N ARG A 102 -26.85 -32.83 12.81
CA ARG A 102 -25.48 -33.00 12.30
C ARG A 102 -25.34 -34.12 11.25
N PRO A 103 -26.20 -34.14 10.21
CA PRO A 103 -26.13 -35.18 9.21
C PRO A 103 -24.92 -34.97 8.31
N ARG A 104 -24.41 -36.07 7.77
CA ARG A 104 -23.63 -36.06 6.53
C ARG A 104 -24.60 -36.28 5.38
N HIS A 105 -24.58 -35.38 4.40
CA HIS A 105 -25.38 -35.57 3.20
C HIS A 105 -24.60 -36.48 2.24
N ILE A 106 -25.15 -37.67 2.04
CA ILE A 106 -24.66 -38.70 1.16
C ILE A 106 -25.56 -38.87 -0.05
N GLU A 107 -24.98 -39.03 -1.22
CA GLU A 107 -25.76 -39.29 -2.42
C GLU A 107 -25.11 -40.38 -3.28
N VAL A 108 -25.88 -41.07 -4.12
CA VAL A 108 -25.47 -42.23 -4.91
C VAL A 108 -25.80 -42.01 -6.38
N GLN A 109 -24.78 -41.94 -7.23
CA GLN A 109 -24.94 -41.87 -8.68
C GLN A 109 -25.46 -43.20 -9.24
N LEU A 110 -26.51 -43.15 -10.05
CA LEU A 110 -27.10 -44.26 -10.79
C LEU A 110 -26.92 -44.07 -12.31
N LEU A 111 -26.89 -45.17 -13.04
CA LEU A 111 -27.04 -45.22 -14.50
C LEU A 111 -27.75 -46.52 -14.87
N VAL A 112 -28.94 -46.44 -15.49
CA VAL A 112 -29.83 -47.58 -15.73
C VAL A 112 -30.28 -47.67 -17.19
N VAL A 113 -30.34 -48.88 -17.77
CA VAL A 113 -30.75 -49.15 -19.17
C VAL A 113 -32.10 -49.89 -19.25
N HIS A 114 -32.81 -49.69 -20.38
CA HIS A 114 -34.22 -50.06 -20.62
C HIS A 114 -34.61 -51.54 -20.36
N LYS A 115 -35.90 -51.75 -20.03
CA LYS A 115 -36.61 -53.03 -19.86
C LYS A 115 -37.29 -53.46 -21.17
N ILE A 116 -37.12 -54.71 -21.62
CA ILE A 116 -38.06 -55.41 -22.53
C ILE A 116 -38.31 -56.80 -21.93
N VAL A 117 -39.58 -57.19 -21.79
CA VAL A 117 -39.98 -58.55 -21.41
C VAL A 117 -40.54 -59.24 -22.65
N PHE A 118 -39.96 -60.39 -23.03
CA PHE A 118 -40.66 -61.50 -23.66
C PHE A 118 -40.20 -62.79 -22.97
N GLU A 119 -41.17 -63.64 -22.67
CA GLU A 119 -41.12 -65.01 -22.15
C GLU A 119 -39.73 -65.55 -21.69
N ASN A 120 -39.56 -65.63 -20.37
CA ASN A 120 -38.61 -66.50 -19.66
C ASN A 120 -37.10 -66.24 -19.80
N MET A 121 -36.64 -64.98 -19.79
CA MET A 121 -35.24 -64.66 -19.48
C MET A 121 -35.08 -63.45 -18.53
N VAL A 122 -34.31 -63.66 -17.46
CA VAL A 122 -33.94 -62.69 -16.42
C VAL A 122 -32.83 -61.78 -16.97
N PHE A 123 -33.07 -60.47 -16.99
CA PHE A 123 -32.08 -59.47 -17.41
C PHE A 123 -31.23 -58.99 -16.24
N LEU A 124 -29.91 -58.94 -16.46
CA LEU A 124 -28.91 -58.46 -15.48
C LEU A 124 -29.17 -57.00 -15.10
N TRP A 125 -29.22 -56.76 -13.79
CA TRP A 125 -29.37 -55.44 -13.18
C TRP A 125 -28.02 -55.01 -12.60
N MET A 126 -27.59 -53.77 -12.85
CA MET A 126 -26.43 -53.18 -12.20
C MET A 126 -26.72 -51.73 -11.85
N THR A 127 -26.12 -51.23 -10.78
CA THR A 127 -26.40 -49.89 -10.26
C THR A 127 -25.12 -49.26 -9.76
N PHE A 128 -24.83 -48.09 -10.30
CA PHE A 128 -23.65 -47.32 -9.94
C PHE A 128 -23.68 -46.93 -8.48
N TYR A 129 -22.49 -46.84 -7.89
CA TYR A 129 -22.33 -46.63 -6.47
C TYR A 129 -21.20 -45.66 -6.20
N GLN A 130 -21.56 -44.48 -5.73
CA GLN A 130 -20.60 -43.68 -5.00
C GLN A 130 -21.33 -42.80 -4.03
N ILE A 131 -21.11 -43.10 -2.75
CA ILE A 131 -21.48 -42.24 -1.63
C ILE A 131 -20.63 -40.99 -1.78
N ARG A 132 -21.25 -39.84 -1.95
CA ARG A 132 -20.58 -38.52 -1.94
C ARG A 132 -20.78 -37.89 -0.57
N CYS A 133 -19.94 -36.95 -0.14
CA CYS A 133 -20.18 -36.22 1.10
C CYS A 133 -20.29 -34.75 0.76
N THR A 134 -21.46 -34.15 1.02
CA THR A 134 -21.67 -32.72 0.85
C THR A 134 -21.52 -32.03 2.20
N TYR A 135 -20.70 -30.99 2.25
CA TYR A 135 -20.68 -30.01 3.35
C TYR A 135 -21.30 -28.72 2.85
N ALA A 136 -22.51 -28.39 3.31
CA ALA A 136 -23.01 -27.01 3.46
C ALA A 136 -24.53 -26.93 3.70
N PHE A 137 -24.87 -25.82 4.33
CA PHE A 137 -26.18 -25.20 4.53
C PHE A 137 -26.95 -25.01 3.20
N PHE A 138 -28.02 -25.78 2.97
CA PHE A 138 -29.01 -25.64 1.89
C PHE A 138 -28.53 -25.53 0.41
N ILE A 139 -27.25 -25.35 0.10
CA ILE A 139 -26.62 -25.26 -1.24
C ILE A 139 -25.24 -25.95 -1.20
N GLN A 140 -24.92 -26.79 -2.19
CA GLN A 140 -23.67 -27.58 -2.27
C GLN A 140 -22.46 -26.70 -2.67
N VAL A 141 -21.38 -26.72 -1.87
CA VAL A 141 -20.17 -25.87 -2.03
C VAL A 141 -18.92 -26.68 -2.43
N VAL A 142 -18.67 -27.81 -1.77
CA VAL A 142 -17.55 -28.72 -2.04
C VAL A 142 -18.06 -30.16 -2.01
N GLU A 143 -17.71 -30.94 -3.04
CA GLU A 143 -18.14 -32.33 -3.19
C GLU A 143 -16.94 -33.27 -3.26
N ILE A 144 -17.00 -34.40 -2.54
CA ILE A 144 -15.91 -35.37 -2.44
C ILE A 144 -16.38 -36.76 -2.84
N ALA A 145 -15.54 -37.46 -3.58
CA ALA A 145 -15.83 -38.76 -4.12
C ALA A 145 -14.57 -39.66 -4.05
N PRO A 146 -14.59 -40.83 -3.39
CA PRO A 146 -15.70 -41.40 -2.62
C PRO A 146 -15.86 -40.69 -1.29
N ALA A 147 -17.01 -40.88 -0.65
CA ALA A 147 -17.25 -40.37 0.68
C ALA A 147 -16.21 -40.95 1.63
N PRO A 148 -15.39 -40.09 2.24
CA PRO A 148 -14.37 -40.51 3.17
C PRO A 148 -14.99 -40.98 4.49
N ALA A 149 -14.25 -41.75 5.30
CA ALA A 149 -14.67 -42.13 6.65
C ALA A 149 -16.11 -42.70 6.78
N LEU A 150 -16.55 -43.53 5.83
CA LEU A 150 -17.83 -44.25 5.91
C LEU A 150 -17.59 -45.77 5.96
N PRO A 151 -18.07 -46.48 7.00
CA PRO A 151 -17.90 -47.93 7.11
C PRO A 151 -18.40 -48.67 5.86
N ALA A 152 -17.66 -49.69 5.43
CA ALA A 152 -17.96 -50.44 4.21
C ALA A 152 -19.36 -51.07 4.23
N GLU A 153 -19.81 -51.55 5.39
CA GLU A 153 -21.14 -52.15 5.57
C GLU A 153 -22.27 -51.13 5.39
N VAL A 154 -22.12 -49.95 6.00
CA VAL A 154 -23.11 -48.85 5.85
C VAL A 154 -23.14 -48.39 4.40
N ARG A 155 -21.96 -48.30 3.78
CA ARG A 155 -21.85 -47.99 2.35
C ARG A 155 -22.65 -48.99 1.53
N LYS A 156 -22.37 -50.28 1.67
CA LYS A 156 -23.07 -51.34 0.93
C LYS A 156 -24.59 -51.28 1.09
N LYS A 157 -25.10 -51.02 2.29
CA LYS A 157 -26.55 -50.89 2.54
C LYS A 157 -27.19 -49.72 1.80
N ILE A 158 -26.58 -48.53 1.86
CA ILE A 158 -27.05 -47.33 1.15
C ILE A 158 -27.09 -47.57 -0.35
N LEU A 159 -26.03 -48.19 -0.85
CA LEU A 159 -25.89 -48.60 -2.24
C LEU A 159 -27.05 -49.57 -2.62
N ASP A 160 -27.21 -50.68 -1.91
CA ASP A 160 -28.27 -51.67 -2.13
C ASP A 160 -29.69 -51.05 -2.10
N ASP A 161 -29.94 -50.11 -1.19
CA ASP A 161 -31.22 -49.40 -1.08
C ASP A 161 -31.47 -48.46 -2.27
N ALA A 162 -30.45 -47.72 -2.73
CA ALA A 162 -30.54 -46.87 -3.92
C ALA A 162 -30.88 -47.70 -5.18
N VAL A 163 -30.30 -48.90 -5.31
CA VAL A 163 -30.66 -49.86 -6.37
C VAL A 163 -32.10 -50.29 -6.26
N ARG A 164 -32.49 -50.72 -5.06
CA ARG A 164 -33.81 -51.28 -4.82
C ARG A 164 -34.89 -50.28 -5.18
N LEU A 165 -34.70 -49.01 -4.80
CA LEU A 165 -35.56 -47.91 -5.19
C LEU A 165 -35.60 -47.73 -6.72
N ALA A 166 -34.43 -47.64 -7.37
CA ALA A 166 -34.35 -47.47 -8.82
C ALA A 166 -35.05 -48.62 -9.59
N LYS A 167 -34.91 -49.86 -9.11
CA LYS A 167 -35.57 -51.05 -9.66
C LYS A 167 -37.08 -50.99 -9.49
N HIS A 168 -37.53 -50.64 -8.28
CA HIS A 168 -38.94 -50.56 -7.93
C HIS A 168 -39.69 -49.58 -8.84
N VAL A 169 -39.09 -48.42 -9.11
CA VAL A 169 -39.70 -47.36 -9.94
C VAL A 169 -39.43 -47.52 -11.44
N GLY A 170 -38.61 -48.50 -11.85
CA GLY A 170 -38.21 -48.70 -13.24
C GLY A 170 -37.39 -47.52 -13.79
N TYR A 171 -36.46 -46.98 -13.01
CA TYR A 171 -35.63 -45.83 -13.39
C TYR A 171 -34.83 -46.10 -14.68
N GLN A 172 -34.62 -45.08 -15.50
CA GLN A 172 -33.81 -45.16 -16.71
C GLN A 172 -32.91 -43.92 -16.83
N ASN A 173 -31.75 -44.08 -17.46
CA ASN A 173 -30.73 -43.06 -17.67
C ASN A 173 -29.92 -42.78 -16.39
N ALA A 174 -29.17 -41.67 -16.32
CA ALA A 174 -28.44 -41.27 -15.12
C ALA A 174 -29.36 -40.54 -14.14
N GLY A 175 -29.14 -40.75 -12.84
CA GLY A 175 -29.82 -40.04 -11.77
C GLY A 175 -29.11 -40.25 -10.45
N THR A 176 -29.53 -39.56 -9.41
CA THR A 176 -28.89 -39.63 -8.09
C THR A 176 -29.91 -39.85 -7.00
N VAL A 177 -29.59 -40.71 -6.04
CA VAL A 177 -30.41 -40.95 -4.83
C VAL A 177 -29.70 -40.33 -3.63
N GLU A 178 -30.39 -39.48 -2.87
CA GLU A 178 -29.85 -38.72 -1.76
C GLU A 178 -30.29 -39.29 -0.40
N PHE A 179 -29.37 -39.24 0.57
CA PHE A 179 -29.49 -39.78 1.93
C PHE A 179 -28.88 -38.82 2.96
N LEU A 180 -29.49 -38.70 4.13
CA LEU A 180 -28.82 -38.15 5.33
C LEU A 180 -28.28 -39.30 6.17
N ILE A 181 -27.05 -39.17 6.67
CA ILE A 181 -26.46 -40.09 7.64
C ILE A 181 -26.20 -39.36 8.95
N ASP A 182 -26.72 -39.87 10.06
CA ASP A 182 -26.44 -39.31 11.39
C ASP A 182 -25.07 -39.78 11.95
N GLN A 183 -24.68 -39.25 13.11
CA GLN A 183 -23.41 -39.60 13.77
C GLN A 183 -23.32 -41.08 14.22
N LYS A 184 -24.46 -41.80 14.29
CA LYS A 184 -24.54 -43.22 14.65
C LYS A 184 -24.60 -44.11 13.40
N TYR A 185 -24.41 -43.55 12.21
CA TYR A 185 -24.53 -44.22 10.92
C TYR A 185 -25.94 -44.73 10.58
N ASN A 186 -26.99 -44.19 11.22
CA ASN A 186 -28.34 -44.38 10.70
C ASN A 186 -28.50 -43.50 9.46
N TYR A 187 -29.06 -44.06 8.40
CA TYR A 187 -29.22 -43.35 7.13
C TYR A 187 -30.68 -43.30 6.70
N TYR A 188 -31.04 -42.23 6.01
CA TYR A 188 -32.41 -41.93 5.65
C TYR A 188 -32.47 -41.33 4.25
N PHE A 189 -33.27 -41.92 3.37
CA PHE A 189 -33.58 -41.38 2.05
C PHE A 189 -34.24 -39.99 2.15
N ILE A 190 -33.85 -39.10 1.24
CA ILE A 190 -34.40 -37.73 1.14
C ILE A 190 -35.09 -37.51 -0.20
N GLU A 191 -34.36 -37.68 -1.31
CA GLU A 191 -34.85 -37.37 -2.65
C GLU A 191 -34.13 -38.15 -3.75
N VAL A 192 -34.71 -38.11 -4.95
CA VAL A 192 -34.09 -38.60 -6.18
C VAL A 192 -33.95 -37.43 -7.15
N ASN A 193 -32.73 -37.12 -7.55
CA ASN A 193 -32.44 -36.22 -8.64
C ASN A 193 -32.42 -37.01 -9.96
N ALA A 194 -33.54 -37.01 -10.69
CA ALA A 194 -33.67 -37.76 -11.95
C ALA A 194 -33.02 -37.07 -13.16
N ARG A 195 -31.79 -36.60 -12.97
CA ARG A 195 -30.96 -35.89 -13.95
C ARG A 195 -29.49 -36.02 -13.55
N LEU A 196 -28.61 -35.63 -14.45
CA LEU A 196 -27.21 -35.40 -14.10
C LEU A 196 -27.11 -34.21 -13.12
N GLN A 197 -26.23 -34.32 -12.13
CA GLN A 197 -25.92 -33.21 -11.22
C GLN A 197 -24.59 -32.56 -11.59
N VAL A 198 -24.28 -31.43 -10.96
CA VAL A 198 -23.11 -30.62 -11.29
C VAL A 198 -21.79 -31.34 -10.97
N GLU A 199 -21.82 -32.15 -9.93
CA GLU A 199 -20.77 -32.92 -9.25
C GLU A 199 -20.61 -34.34 -9.80
N HIS A 200 -21.24 -34.66 -10.93
CA HIS A 200 -20.98 -35.92 -11.64
C HIS A 200 -19.48 -36.12 -11.94
N THR A 201 -18.77 -35.02 -12.18
CA THR A 201 -17.34 -34.94 -12.52
C THR A 201 -16.44 -35.71 -11.54
N VAL A 202 -16.68 -35.62 -10.23
CA VAL A 202 -15.87 -36.35 -9.23
C VAL A 202 -16.13 -37.86 -9.27
N THR A 203 -17.29 -38.28 -9.74
CA THR A 203 -17.59 -39.70 -9.99
C THR A 203 -16.87 -40.19 -11.24
N GLU A 204 -16.88 -39.40 -12.32
CA GLU A 204 -16.15 -39.72 -13.56
C GLU A 204 -14.65 -39.86 -13.29
N GLU A 205 -14.05 -38.93 -12.55
CA GLU A 205 -12.61 -38.91 -12.27
C GLU A 205 -12.10 -40.16 -11.57
N ILE A 206 -12.88 -40.75 -10.68
CA ILE A 206 -12.43 -41.93 -9.94
C ILE A 206 -12.89 -43.26 -10.53
N THR A 207 -13.88 -43.24 -11.44
CA THR A 207 -14.40 -44.46 -12.07
C THR A 207 -13.90 -44.63 -13.50
N GLY A 208 -13.46 -43.55 -14.15
CA GLY A 208 -13.11 -43.52 -15.57
C GLY A 208 -14.34 -43.62 -16.50
N VAL A 209 -15.56 -43.50 -15.97
CA VAL A 209 -16.79 -43.60 -16.76
C VAL A 209 -17.27 -42.20 -17.14
N ASP A 210 -17.37 -41.92 -18.43
CA ASP A 210 -17.99 -40.71 -18.97
C ASP A 210 -19.52 -40.84 -18.88
N LEU A 211 -20.10 -40.16 -17.90
CA LEU A 211 -21.53 -40.24 -17.60
C LEU A 211 -22.34 -39.51 -18.66
N VAL A 212 -21.87 -38.38 -19.19
CA VAL A 212 -22.58 -37.62 -20.23
C VAL A 212 -22.70 -38.46 -21.52
N GLN A 213 -21.59 -39.05 -21.96
CA GLN A 213 -21.58 -39.95 -23.10
C GLN A 213 -22.49 -41.16 -22.84
N ALA A 214 -22.42 -41.75 -21.65
CA ALA A 214 -23.27 -42.88 -21.30
C ALA A 214 -24.76 -42.52 -21.35
N GLN A 215 -25.16 -41.35 -20.84
CA GLN A 215 -26.55 -40.87 -20.92
C GLN A 215 -27.04 -40.79 -22.37
N LEU A 216 -26.22 -40.24 -23.27
CA LEU A 216 -26.54 -40.13 -24.69
C LEU A 216 -26.68 -41.50 -25.35
N ARG A 217 -25.72 -42.40 -25.10
CA ARG A 217 -25.76 -43.77 -25.67
C ARG A 217 -26.95 -44.58 -25.16
N ILE A 218 -27.32 -44.44 -23.89
CA ILE A 218 -28.51 -45.09 -23.33
C ILE A 218 -29.78 -44.53 -23.99
N ALA A 219 -29.82 -43.22 -24.26
CA ALA A 219 -30.92 -42.61 -25.00
C ALA A 219 -30.99 -43.09 -26.46
N GLU A 220 -29.85 -43.47 -27.07
CA GLU A 220 -29.79 -44.17 -28.38
C GLU A 220 -30.25 -45.64 -28.32
N GLY A 221 -30.59 -46.15 -27.12
CA GLY A 221 -31.00 -47.54 -26.92
C GLY A 221 -29.85 -48.53 -26.71
N LYS A 222 -28.62 -48.06 -26.50
CA LYS A 222 -27.47 -48.93 -26.18
C LYS A 222 -27.61 -49.56 -24.80
N LYS A 223 -27.13 -50.79 -24.66
CA LYS A 223 -27.04 -51.53 -23.40
C LYS A 223 -25.69 -51.24 -22.71
N LEU A 224 -25.59 -51.51 -21.40
CA LEU A 224 -24.32 -51.37 -20.67
C LEU A 224 -23.19 -52.24 -21.24
N SER A 225 -23.52 -53.41 -21.78
CA SER A 225 -22.55 -54.27 -22.49
C SER A 225 -21.96 -53.58 -23.73
N ASP A 226 -22.74 -52.78 -24.45
CA ASP A 226 -22.29 -52.03 -25.62
C ASP A 226 -21.33 -50.89 -25.22
N LEU A 227 -21.49 -50.41 -23.98
CA LEU A 227 -20.62 -49.41 -23.34
C LEU A 227 -19.41 -50.04 -22.63
N LYS A 228 -19.30 -51.38 -22.63
CA LYS A 228 -18.29 -52.14 -21.87
C LYS A 228 -18.30 -51.82 -20.36
N LEU A 229 -19.48 -51.53 -19.82
CA LEU A 229 -19.69 -51.23 -18.41
C LEU A 229 -20.27 -52.45 -17.69
N SER A 230 -19.63 -52.85 -16.60
CA SER A 230 -20.14 -53.83 -15.64
C SER A 230 -19.79 -53.39 -14.22
N GLN A 231 -20.60 -53.76 -13.23
CA GLN A 231 -20.42 -53.43 -11.83
C GLN A 231 -19.03 -53.85 -11.32
N ASP A 232 -18.60 -55.06 -11.68
CA ASP A 232 -17.33 -55.62 -11.21
C ASP A 232 -16.12 -54.86 -11.79
N ALA A 233 -16.29 -54.18 -12.93
CA ALA A 233 -15.26 -53.36 -13.56
C ALA A 233 -15.23 -51.92 -13.04
N ILE A 234 -16.28 -51.46 -12.36
CA ILE A 234 -16.40 -50.08 -11.87
C ILE A 234 -15.91 -50.05 -10.42
N VAL A 235 -14.61 -49.78 -10.25
CA VAL A 235 -13.97 -49.65 -8.95
C VAL A 235 -13.51 -48.21 -8.74
N PRO A 236 -13.81 -47.59 -7.59
CA PRO A 236 -13.32 -46.25 -7.28
C PRO A 236 -11.79 -46.26 -7.13
N HIS A 237 -11.10 -45.48 -7.95
CA HIS A 237 -9.66 -45.27 -7.89
C HIS A 237 -9.32 -43.92 -7.24
N GLY A 238 -8.80 -43.98 -6.01
CA GLY A 238 -8.34 -42.79 -5.28
C GLY A 238 -9.48 -41.92 -4.75
N CYS A 239 -9.32 -40.60 -4.86
CA CYS A 239 -10.25 -39.59 -4.40
C CYS A 239 -10.26 -38.39 -5.37
N ALA A 240 -11.44 -37.82 -5.60
CA ALA A 240 -11.65 -36.59 -6.33
C ALA A 240 -12.47 -35.59 -5.50
N ILE A 241 -12.12 -34.31 -5.62
CA ILE A 241 -12.79 -33.19 -4.95
C ILE A 241 -13.19 -32.17 -6.01
N GLN A 242 -14.42 -31.68 -5.96
CA GLN A 242 -14.87 -30.55 -6.77
C GLN A 242 -15.05 -29.30 -5.90
N CYS A 243 -14.56 -28.18 -6.41
CA CYS A 243 -14.88 -26.85 -5.89
C CYS A 243 -15.45 -25.99 -7.02
N ARG A 244 -16.47 -25.19 -6.70
CA ARG A 244 -17.06 -24.22 -7.61
C ARG A 244 -16.48 -22.84 -7.36
N VAL A 245 -15.73 -22.32 -8.32
CA VAL A 245 -15.26 -20.94 -8.28
C VAL A 245 -16.37 -20.04 -8.81
N THR A 246 -16.88 -19.16 -7.96
CA THR A 246 -17.99 -18.25 -8.25
C THR A 246 -17.57 -16.78 -8.12
N THR A 247 -18.41 -15.85 -8.57
CA THR A 247 -18.25 -14.40 -8.34
C THR A 247 -18.77 -13.92 -6.98
N GLU A 248 -19.20 -14.83 -6.11
CA GLU A 248 -19.72 -14.46 -4.79
C GLU A 248 -18.60 -13.89 -3.92
N ASP A 249 -18.83 -12.73 -3.31
CA ASP A 249 -17.90 -12.10 -2.38
C ASP A 249 -18.19 -12.57 -0.94
N PRO A 250 -17.33 -13.45 -0.37
CA PRO A 250 -17.57 -13.97 0.98
C PRO A 250 -17.54 -12.89 2.07
N SER A 251 -16.86 -11.76 1.83
CA SER A 251 -16.79 -10.64 2.78
C SER A 251 -18.09 -9.80 2.82
N ARG A 252 -18.97 -9.99 1.82
CA ARG A 252 -20.26 -9.32 1.70
C ARG A 252 -21.43 -10.31 1.74
N GLY A 253 -21.29 -11.38 2.53
CA GLY A 253 -22.33 -12.40 2.67
C GLY A 253 -22.63 -13.15 1.36
N PHE A 254 -21.60 -13.41 0.54
CA PHE A 254 -21.68 -14.11 -0.75
C PHE A 254 -22.55 -13.42 -1.80
N GLN A 255 -22.66 -12.09 -1.76
CA GLN A 255 -23.30 -11.35 -2.85
C GLN A 255 -22.52 -11.57 -4.17
N PRO A 256 -23.19 -12.00 -5.26
CA PRO A 256 -22.52 -12.15 -6.56
C PRO A 256 -22.01 -10.82 -7.10
N ASP A 257 -20.73 -10.79 -7.44
CA ASP A 257 -20.10 -9.68 -8.16
C ASP A 257 -20.34 -9.81 -9.67
N SER A 258 -20.33 -8.68 -10.37
CA SER A 258 -20.58 -8.61 -11.81
C SER A 258 -19.66 -7.59 -12.46
N GLY A 259 -19.30 -7.80 -13.72
CA GLY A 259 -18.34 -6.94 -14.41
C GLY A 259 -17.46 -7.67 -15.41
N ARG A 260 -16.46 -6.96 -15.95
CA ARG A 260 -15.49 -7.51 -16.91
C ARG A 260 -14.40 -8.27 -16.16
N ILE A 261 -14.08 -9.47 -16.60
CA ILE A 261 -12.89 -10.19 -16.14
C ILE A 261 -11.66 -9.61 -16.85
N GLU A 262 -10.76 -8.99 -16.10
CA GLU A 262 -9.53 -8.37 -16.64
C GLU A 262 -8.42 -9.40 -16.83
N VAL A 263 -8.31 -10.34 -15.90
CA VAL A 263 -7.32 -11.42 -15.93
C VAL A 263 -8.04 -12.71 -15.59
N PHE A 264 -7.82 -13.74 -16.39
CA PHE A 264 -8.27 -15.09 -16.11
C PHE A 264 -7.14 -16.08 -16.38
N ARG A 265 -6.55 -16.61 -15.31
CA ARG A 265 -5.57 -17.69 -15.37
C ARG A 265 -6.05 -18.83 -14.50
N SER A 266 -6.18 -20.00 -15.11
CA SER A 266 -6.52 -21.27 -14.47
C SER A 266 -5.33 -21.87 -13.72
N GLY A 267 -5.62 -22.57 -12.62
CA GLY A 267 -4.67 -23.50 -12.00
C GLY A 267 -4.81 -24.88 -12.64
N GLU A 268 -3.82 -25.29 -13.43
CA GLU A 268 -3.87 -26.51 -14.26
C GLU A 268 -2.88 -27.57 -13.76
N GLY A 269 -2.67 -28.65 -14.52
CA GLY A 269 -1.66 -29.67 -14.23
C GLY A 269 -2.24 -31.07 -13.93
N MET A 270 -1.34 -32.02 -13.63
CA MET A 270 -1.69 -33.44 -13.51
C MET A 270 -2.75 -33.71 -12.42
N GLY A 271 -3.87 -34.32 -12.83
CA GLY A 271 -5.01 -34.61 -11.97
C GLY A 271 -5.81 -33.37 -11.57
N ILE A 272 -5.78 -32.32 -12.40
CA ILE A 272 -6.77 -31.25 -12.37
C ILE A 272 -7.60 -31.31 -13.65
N ARG A 273 -8.92 -31.32 -13.48
CA ARG A 273 -9.91 -31.11 -14.54
C ARG A 273 -10.62 -29.78 -14.31
N LEU A 274 -10.87 -29.06 -15.40
CA LEU A 274 -11.56 -27.77 -15.38
C LEU A 274 -12.75 -27.82 -16.33
N ASP A 275 -13.93 -27.52 -15.79
CA ASP A 275 -15.16 -27.35 -16.56
C ASP A 275 -15.58 -25.87 -16.43
N SER A 276 -15.29 -25.05 -17.44
CA SER A 276 -15.53 -23.59 -17.40
C SER A 276 -16.92 -23.20 -17.93
N ALA A 277 -17.55 -22.21 -17.30
CA ALA A 277 -18.84 -21.63 -17.71
C ALA A 277 -18.71 -20.50 -18.76
N SER A 278 -17.61 -20.47 -19.53
CA SER A 278 -17.22 -19.38 -20.45
C SER A 278 -16.59 -18.15 -19.77
N ALA A 279 -15.87 -18.36 -18.67
CA ALA A 279 -15.04 -17.33 -18.05
C ALA A 279 -13.67 -17.26 -18.75
N PHE A 280 -13.31 -16.10 -19.31
CA PHE A 280 -12.03 -15.86 -19.95
C PHE A 280 -11.63 -14.38 -19.83
N ALA A 281 -10.37 -14.05 -20.13
CA ALA A 281 -9.94 -12.65 -20.09
C ALA A 281 -10.75 -11.81 -21.10
N GLY A 282 -11.46 -10.80 -20.60
CA GLY A 282 -12.35 -9.93 -21.36
C GLY A 282 -13.84 -10.27 -21.27
N SER A 283 -14.23 -11.44 -20.75
CA SER A 283 -15.65 -11.81 -20.62
C SER A 283 -16.39 -10.90 -19.64
N ILE A 284 -17.68 -10.62 -19.89
CA ILE A 284 -18.53 -9.81 -19.02
C ILE A 284 -19.47 -10.74 -18.25
N ILE A 285 -19.35 -10.73 -16.91
CA ILE A 285 -20.24 -11.47 -16.02
C ILE A 285 -21.51 -10.67 -15.79
N SER A 286 -22.64 -11.26 -16.18
CA SER A 286 -23.97 -10.70 -16.05
C SER A 286 -24.57 -11.00 -14.67
N PRO A 287 -25.36 -10.09 -14.09
CA PRO A 287 -26.08 -10.35 -12.84
C PRO A 287 -27.33 -11.23 -13.01
N PHE A 288 -27.69 -11.64 -14.24
CA PHE A 288 -28.96 -12.34 -14.52
C PHE A 288 -28.90 -13.87 -14.40
N TYR A 289 -27.71 -14.47 -14.30
CA TYR A 289 -27.50 -15.92 -14.23
C TYR A 289 -26.83 -16.32 -12.90
N ASP A 290 -26.53 -17.60 -12.73
CA ASP A 290 -25.74 -18.04 -11.58
C ASP A 290 -24.32 -17.48 -11.62
N SER A 291 -23.67 -17.45 -10.47
CA SER A 291 -22.37 -16.81 -10.26
C SER A 291 -21.18 -17.68 -10.68
N LEU A 292 -21.40 -18.83 -11.34
CA LEU A 292 -20.37 -19.82 -11.63
C LEU A 292 -19.38 -19.31 -12.69
N LEU A 293 -18.08 -19.37 -12.38
CA LEU A 293 -17.00 -19.12 -13.35
C LEU A 293 -16.42 -20.41 -13.90
N VAL A 294 -16.02 -21.31 -13.00
CA VAL A 294 -15.38 -22.58 -13.35
C VAL A 294 -15.54 -23.60 -12.22
N LYS A 295 -15.78 -24.85 -12.58
CA LYS A 295 -15.66 -25.98 -11.66
C LYS A 295 -14.22 -26.49 -11.73
N VAL A 296 -13.58 -26.60 -10.57
CA VAL A 296 -12.23 -27.15 -10.43
C VAL A 296 -12.37 -28.51 -9.80
N ILE A 297 -11.83 -29.53 -10.45
CA ILE A 297 -11.87 -30.90 -9.97
C ILE A 297 -10.44 -31.40 -9.80
N ALA A 298 -10.11 -31.87 -8.59
CA ALA A 298 -8.79 -32.38 -8.25
C ALA A 298 -8.87 -33.87 -7.90
N SER A 299 -8.14 -34.71 -8.64
CA SER A 299 -8.08 -36.15 -8.44
C SER A 299 -6.68 -36.63 -8.03
N ALA A 300 -6.63 -37.54 -7.06
CA ALA A 300 -5.39 -38.11 -6.54
C ALA A 300 -5.62 -39.48 -5.88
N ARG A 301 -4.53 -40.12 -5.42
CA ARG A 301 -4.56 -41.45 -4.78
C ARG A 301 -5.32 -41.50 -3.44
N ASN A 302 -5.49 -40.38 -2.76
CA ASN A 302 -6.19 -40.28 -1.47
C ASN A 302 -6.69 -38.84 -1.23
N HIS A 303 -7.56 -38.69 -0.23
CA HIS A 303 -8.21 -37.42 0.12
C HIS A 303 -7.22 -36.28 0.38
N HIS A 304 -6.22 -36.47 1.27
CA HIS A 304 -5.20 -35.45 1.52
C HIS A 304 -4.47 -35.00 0.26
N SER A 305 -4.12 -35.93 -0.63
CA SER A 305 -3.42 -35.60 -1.88
C SER A 305 -4.33 -34.82 -2.84
N ALA A 306 -5.63 -35.13 -2.86
CA ALA A 306 -6.62 -34.40 -3.66
C ALA A 306 -6.82 -32.98 -3.10
N CYS A 307 -6.94 -32.82 -1.77
CA CYS A 307 -6.97 -31.52 -1.09
C CYS A 307 -5.72 -30.69 -1.43
N ALA A 308 -4.53 -31.26 -1.32
CA ALA A 308 -3.28 -30.56 -1.63
C ALA A 308 -3.23 -30.08 -3.10
N LYS A 309 -3.68 -30.93 -4.04
CA LYS A 309 -3.80 -30.55 -5.45
C LYS A 309 -4.83 -29.43 -5.67
N MET A 310 -5.99 -29.50 -5.01
CA MET A 310 -7.03 -28.48 -5.08
C MET A 310 -6.54 -27.14 -4.55
N ILE A 311 -5.93 -27.13 -3.35
CA ILE A 311 -5.35 -25.94 -2.72
C ILE A 311 -4.31 -25.30 -3.66
N ARG A 312 -3.43 -26.10 -4.26
CA ARG A 312 -2.42 -25.59 -5.20
C ARG A 312 -3.08 -25.02 -6.46
N ALA A 313 -4.08 -25.68 -7.05
CA ALA A 313 -4.81 -25.16 -8.20
C ALA A 313 -5.49 -23.82 -7.89
N LEU A 314 -6.24 -23.74 -6.79
CA LEU A 314 -6.91 -22.52 -6.34
C LEU A 314 -5.92 -21.38 -6.02
N LYS A 315 -4.74 -21.70 -5.47
CA LYS A 315 -3.65 -20.72 -5.26
C LYS A 315 -2.99 -20.25 -6.56
N GLU A 316 -3.05 -21.02 -7.63
CA GLU A 316 -2.54 -20.65 -8.96
C GLU A 316 -3.53 -19.81 -9.76
N PHE A 317 -4.84 -19.96 -9.48
CA PHE A 317 -5.87 -19.14 -10.13
C PHE A 317 -5.58 -17.64 -9.96
N ARG A 318 -5.65 -16.89 -11.06
CA ARG A 318 -5.61 -15.43 -11.05
C ARG A 318 -6.84 -14.93 -11.79
N ILE A 319 -7.83 -14.51 -11.02
CA ILE A 319 -9.04 -13.86 -11.52
C ILE A 319 -9.02 -12.42 -11.02
N ARG A 320 -9.21 -11.47 -11.95
CA ARG A 320 -9.23 -10.01 -11.69
C ARG A 320 -10.39 -9.36 -12.44
N GLY A 321 -10.83 -8.20 -11.99
CA GLY A 321 -12.01 -7.49 -12.47
C GLY A 321 -13.30 -7.86 -11.71
N VAL A 322 -13.39 -9.06 -11.14
CA VAL A 322 -14.49 -9.49 -10.25
C VAL A 322 -13.93 -10.18 -9.01
N LYS A 323 -14.66 -10.11 -7.90
CA LYS A 323 -14.41 -10.90 -6.69
C LYS A 323 -14.71 -12.38 -6.92
N THR A 324 -14.15 -13.23 -6.06
CA THR A 324 -14.37 -14.68 -6.13
C THR A 324 -14.41 -15.31 -4.74
N ASN A 325 -15.09 -16.44 -4.61
CA ASN A 325 -15.12 -17.24 -3.40
C ASN A 325 -13.83 -18.06 -3.11
N ILE A 326 -12.78 -17.97 -3.93
CA ILE A 326 -11.51 -18.72 -3.77
C ILE A 326 -10.91 -18.61 -2.36
N PRO A 327 -10.82 -17.44 -1.71
CA PRO A 327 -10.26 -17.33 -0.36
C PRO A 327 -11.02 -18.19 0.66
N PHE A 328 -12.34 -18.22 0.55
CA PHE A 328 -13.20 -19.06 1.39
C PHE A 328 -12.96 -20.55 1.14
N LEU A 329 -12.88 -20.98 -0.12
CA LEU A 329 -12.56 -22.36 -0.48
C LEU A 329 -11.19 -22.80 0.06
N LEU A 330 -10.19 -21.92 -0.01
CA LEU A 330 -8.85 -22.18 0.55
C LEU A 330 -8.90 -22.36 2.07
N ASN A 331 -9.69 -21.54 2.77
CA ASN A 331 -9.88 -21.66 4.22
C ASN A 331 -10.55 -23.01 4.56
N VAL A 332 -11.62 -23.38 3.86
CA VAL A 332 -12.33 -24.67 4.03
C VAL A 332 -11.38 -25.86 3.86
N LEU A 333 -10.65 -25.91 2.75
CA LEU A 333 -9.74 -27.01 2.43
C LEU A 333 -8.54 -27.13 3.38
N SER A 334 -8.24 -26.06 4.13
CA SER A 334 -7.11 -26.00 5.06
C SER A 334 -7.49 -26.36 6.50
N GLN A 335 -8.78 -26.52 6.82
CA GLN A 335 -9.20 -26.92 8.16
C GLN A 335 -8.84 -28.38 8.46
N PRO A 336 -8.30 -28.68 9.66
CA PRO A 336 -7.99 -30.05 10.06
C PRO A 336 -9.17 -31.01 9.92
N GLU A 337 -10.37 -30.59 10.33
CA GLU A 337 -11.60 -31.39 10.29
C GLU A 337 -11.99 -31.77 8.84
N PHE A 338 -11.74 -30.87 7.88
CA PHE A 338 -11.98 -31.15 6.47
C PHE A 338 -10.94 -32.13 5.91
N LEU A 339 -9.67 -31.97 6.29
CA LEU A 339 -8.57 -32.87 5.87
C LEU A 339 -8.74 -34.28 6.41
N GLU A 340 -9.19 -34.42 7.66
CA GLU A 340 -9.50 -35.71 8.29
C GLU A 340 -10.88 -36.25 7.91
N ALA A 341 -11.64 -35.49 7.09
CA ALA A 341 -12.96 -35.86 6.61
C ALA A 341 -13.99 -36.16 7.72
N SER A 342 -13.88 -35.44 8.84
CA SER A 342 -14.71 -35.56 10.04
C SER A 342 -15.77 -34.47 10.15
N VAL A 343 -16.11 -33.83 9.04
CA VAL A 343 -17.05 -32.71 8.95
C VAL A 343 -18.50 -33.20 8.72
N ASP A 344 -19.46 -32.33 9.03
CA ASP A 344 -20.90 -32.53 8.81
C ASP A 344 -21.53 -31.25 8.24
N THR A 345 -22.85 -31.18 8.09
CA THR A 345 -23.52 -30.00 7.51
C THR A 345 -23.40 -28.72 8.35
N TYR A 346 -22.98 -28.80 9.62
CA TYR A 346 -22.79 -27.64 10.51
C TYR A 346 -21.39 -27.03 10.42
N PHE A 347 -20.44 -27.70 9.76
CA PHE A 347 -19.03 -27.32 9.74
C PHE A 347 -18.80 -25.83 9.42
N ILE A 348 -19.46 -25.28 8.40
CA ILE A 348 -19.24 -23.87 8.02
C ILE A 348 -19.76 -22.91 9.10
N ASP A 349 -20.93 -23.19 9.67
CA ASP A 349 -21.58 -22.34 10.68
C ASP A 349 -20.79 -22.32 11.99
N GLU A 350 -20.13 -23.43 12.33
CA GLU A 350 -19.34 -23.57 13.56
C GLU A 350 -17.90 -23.04 13.43
N HIS A 351 -17.47 -22.61 12.24
CA HIS A 351 -16.13 -22.08 12.00
C HIS A 351 -16.14 -20.64 11.45
N PRO A 352 -16.41 -19.61 12.28
CA PRO A 352 -16.36 -18.21 11.87
C PRO A 352 -15.01 -17.78 11.27
N SER A 353 -13.93 -18.45 11.66
CA SER A 353 -12.58 -18.22 11.11
C SER A 353 -12.47 -18.47 9.60
N LEU A 354 -13.40 -19.22 9.00
CA LEU A 354 -13.47 -19.39 7.54
C LEU A 354 -13.72 -18.07 6.80
N PHE A 355 -14.27 -17.06 7.51
CA PHE A 355 -14.58 -15.74 6.99
C PHE A 355 -13.48 -14.70 7.22
N GLU A 356 -12.36 -15.10 7.81
CA GLU A 356 -11.19 -14.25 7.97
C GLU A 356 -10.31 -14.32 6.70
N PHE A 357 -10.36 -13.27 5.88
CA PHE A 357 -9.65 -13.23 4.60
C PHE A 357 -8.42 -12.34 4.65
N LYS A 358 -7.29 -12.82 4.13
CA LYS A 358 -6.10 -11.99 3.93
C LYS A 358 -6.24 -11.16 2.65
N PRO A 359 -6.22 -9.82 2.70
CA PRO A 359 -6.31 -8.99 1.51
C PRO A 359 -5.10 -9.18 0.59
N SER A 360 -5.36 -9.33 -0.71
CA SER A 360 -4.31 -9.38 -1.74
C SER A 360 -3.74 -7.99 -1.99
N GLN A 361 -2.41 -7.84 -1.92
CA GLN A 361 -1.75 -6.54 -2.14
C GLN A 361 -1.86 -6.02 -3.60
N ASN A 362 -2.03 -6.92 -4.58
CA ASN A 362 -2.20 -6.61 -6.01
C ASN A 362 -1.16 -5.62 -6.62
N ARG A 363 0.09 -5.65 -6.12
CA ARG A 363 1.14 -4.66 -6.43
C ARG A 363 1.36 -4.45 -7.93
N ALA A 364 1.44 -5.51 -8.73
CA ALA A 364 1.67 -5.41 -10.17
C ALA A 364 0.55 -4.67 -10.92
N GLN A 365 -0.72 -4.98 -10.60
CA GLN A 365 -1.86 -4.29 -11.22
C GLN A 365 -1.88 -2.81 -10.85
N LYS A 366 -1.60 -2.48 -9.60
CA LYS A 366 -1.54 -1.09 -9.14
C LYS A 366 -0.46 -0.29 -9.86
N LEU A 367 0.72 -0.88 -10.09
CA LEU A 367 1.77 -0.28 -10.90
C LEU A 367 1.36 -0.11 -12.36
N LEU A 368 0.67 -1.09 -12.96
CA LEU A 368 0.11 -0.90 -14.31
C LEU A 368 -0.89 0.26 -14.34
N ASN A 369 -1.78 0.36 -13.34
CA ASN A 369 -2.73 1.47 -13.23
C ASN A 369 -2.02 2.83 -13.19
N TYR A 370 -0.89 2.92 -12.47
CA TYR A 370 -0.08 4.13 -12.44
C TYR A 370 0.52 4.46 -13.80
N LEU A 371 1.17 3.48 -14.44
CA LEU A 371 1.78 3.67 -15.75
C LEU A 371 0.73 4.03 -16.82
N GLY A 372 -0.47 3.46 -16.74
CA GLY A 372 -1.59 3.84 -17.59
C GLY A 372 -2.09 5.26 -17.33
N ASP A 373 -2.22 5.67 -16.06
CA ASP A 373 -2.61 7.05 -15.71
C ASP A 373 -1.59 8.06 -16.24
N VAL A 374 -0.29 7.78 -16.08
CA VAL A 374 0.78 8.64 -16.62
C VAL A 374 0.76 8.67 -18.15
N GLN A 375 0.51 7.54 -18.80
CA GLN A 375 0.43 7.45 -20.26
C GLN A 375 -0.75 8.25 -20.84
N VAL A 376 -1.92 8.23 -20.18
CA VAL A 376 -3.13 8.91 -20.68
C VAL A 376 -3.21 10.36 -20.24
N ASN A 377 -2.90 10.64 -18.98
CA ASN A 377 -3.12 11.94 -18.34
C ASN A 377 -1.83 12.75 -18.12
N GLY A 378 -0.67 12.19 -18.48
CA GLY A 378 0.64 12.82 -18.27
C GLY A 378 1.17 12.64 -16.84
N PRO A 379 2.33 13.27 -16.53
CA PRO A 379 3.00 13.17 -15.24
C PRO A 379 2.08 13.49 -14.05
N THR A 380 2.03 12.59 -13.06
CA THR A 380 1.31 12.86 -11.80
C THR A 380 2.02 13.91 -10.96
N THR A 381 3.36 13.96 -11.05
CA THR A 381 4.17 15.01 -10.45
C THR A 381 4.27 16.18 -11.44
N PRO A 382 3.80 17.39 -11.07
CA PRO A 382 3.88 18.55 -11.96
C PRO A 382 5.33 18.87 -12.33
N LEU A 383 5.61 18.93 -13.63
CA LEU A 383 6.92 19.32 -14.15
C LEU A 383 7.06 20.85 -14.10
N ALA A 384 8.20 21.34 -13.63
CA ALA A 384 8.42 22.78 -13.47
C ALA A 384 8.84 23.49 -14.77
N THR A 385 9.34 22.73 -15.75
CA THR A 385 9.87 23.24 -17.01
C THR A 385 9.48 22.31 -18.16
N ASN A 386 9.67 22.75 -19.40
CA ASN A 386 9.40 21.92 -20.60
C ASN A 386 10.50 20.90 -20.92
N LEU A 387 11.58 20.85 -20.12
CA LEU A 387 12.62 19.84 -20.27
C LEU A 387 12.04 18.47 -19.90
N LYS A 388 12.52 17.42 -20.57
CA LYS A 388 12.12 16.04 -20.31
C LYS A 388 13.24 15.26 -19.61
N PRO A 389 12.92 14.25 -18.77
CA PRO A 389 13.90 13.33 -18.24
C PRO A 389 14.69 12.64 -19.37
N ALA A 390 16.01 12.54 -19.24
CA ALA A 390 16.86 11.91 -20.26
C ALA A 390 16.78 10.37 -20.22
N HIS A 391 17.03 9.73 -21.37
CA HIS A 391 17.23 8.28 -21.48
C HIS A 391 18.70 7.94 -21.25
N VAL A 392 19.10 7.87 -19.99
CA VAL A 392 20.47 7.55 -19.57
C VAL A 392 20.48 6.41 -18.57
N ASN A 393 21.62 5.71 -18.47
CA ASN A 393 21.85 4.70 -17.46
C ASN A 393 23.04 5.12 -16.58
N PRO A 394 22.79 5.71 -15.40
CA PRO A 394 23.85 6.21 -14.54
C PRO A 394 24.87 5.12 -14.19
N PRO A 395 26.18 5.41 -14.33
CA PRO A 395 27.22 4.44 -14.06
C PRO A 395 27.30 4.18 -12.55
N ILE A 396 26.87 3.00 -12.11
CA ILE A 396 27.00 2.60 -10.69
C ILE A 396 28.42 2.07 -10.48
N PRO A 397 29.25 2.72 -9.62
CA PRO A 397 30.60 2.26 -9.37
C PRO A 397 30.61 0.88 -8.69
N SER A 398 31.52 0.00 -9.11
CA SER A 398 31.63 -1.35 -8.55
C SER A 398 32.17 -1.33 -7.11
N ILE A 399 31.55 -2.14 -6.25
CA ILE A 399 32.08 -2.49 -4.93
C ILE A 399 32.53 -3.96 -4.91
N HIS A 400 33.50 -4.30 -4.06
CA HIS A 400 33.92 -5.70 -3.91
C HIS A 400 32.81 -6.52 -3.24
N ALA A 401 32.28 -7.51 -3.97
CA ALA A 401 31.22 -8.38 -3.47
C ALA A 401 31.63 -9.08 -2.15
N GLY A 402 30.73 -9.11 -1.18
CA GLY A 402 30.89 -9.83 0.09
C GLY A 402 31.73 -9.11 1.16
N LYS A 403 32.32 -7.94 0.88
CA LYS A 403 32.97 -7.13 1.92
C LYS A 403 31.95 -6.28 2.65
N SER A 404 32.05 -6.22 3.98
CA SER A 404 31.33 -5.24 4.78
C SER A 404 31.96 -3.85 4.62
N PRO A 405 31.16 -2.76 4.72
CA PRO A 405 31.69 -1.40 4.74
C PRO A 405 32.73 -1.21 5.86
N PRO A 406 33.76 -0.36 5.65
CA PRO A 406 34.70 -0.02 6.71
C PRO A 406 34.00 0.63 7.91
N LYS A 407 34.61 0.55 9.10
CA LYS A 407 34.10 1.28 10.27
C LYS A 407 34.17 2.79 10.03
N GLY A 408 33.12 3.51 10.40
CA GLY A 408 33.04 4.97 10.35
C GLY A 408 32.70 5.55 11.72
N LEU A 409 32.34 6.83 11.74
CA LEU A 409 32.03 7.54 12.99
C LEU A 409 30.71 7.10 13.64
N ARG A 410 29.82 6.44 12.90
CA ARG A 410 28.57 5.94 13.48
C ARG A 410 28.82 4.86 14.53
N GLN A 411 29.83 4.03 14.34
CA GLN A 411 30.21 3.04 15.35
C GLN A 411 30.61 3.72 16.66
N VAL A 412 31.36 4.82 16.59
CA VAL A 412 31.73 5.60 17.78
C VAL A 412 30.49 6.15 18.49
N LEU A 413 29.52 6.67 17.73
CA LEU A 413 28.26 7.15 18.30
C LEU A 413 27.48 6.03 19.00
N VAL A 414 27.34 4.87 18.35
CA VAL A 414 26.61 3.72 18.92
C VAL A 414 27.31 3.16 20.16
N GLU A 415 28.64 3.13 20.18
CA GLU A 415 29.42 2.57 21.29
C GLU A 415 29.61 3.55 22.46
N SER A 416 29.74 4.85 22.19
CA SER A 416 30.16 5.86 23.18
C SER A 416 29.15 6.99 23.42
N GLY A 417 27.99 6.96 22.74
CA GLY A 417 26.95 7.98 22.85
C GLY A 417 27.31 9.33 22.20
N PRO A 418 26.37 10.29 22.18
CA PRO A 418 26.55 11.60 21.56
C PRO A 418 27.76 12.40 22.06
N GLU A 419 28.05 12.38 23.35
CA GLU A 419 29.19 13.10 23.94
C GLU A 419 30.52 12.42 23.57
N GLY A 420 30.53 11.08 23.50
CA GLY A 420 31.67 10.32 23.02
C GLY A 420 31.97 10.61 21.56
N PHE A 421 30.93 10.68 20.73
CA PHE A 421 31.00 11.09 19.34
C PHE A 421 31.56 12.51 19.19
N ALA A 422 31.03 13.51 19.90
CA ALA A 422 31.50 14.89 19.83
C ALA A 422 32.98 15.02 20.23
N ARG A 423 33.42 14.31 21.29
CA ARG A 423 34.83 14.25 21.67
C ARG A 423 35.71 13.62 20.60
N ALA A 424 35.24 12.58 19.92
CA ALA A 424 35.99 11.93 18.85
C ALA A 424 36.17 12.86 17.65
N VAL A 425 35.12 13.59 17.28
CA VAL A 425 35.15 14.61 16.22
C VAL A 425 36.15 15.71 16.57
N ARG A 426 36.08 16.29 17.78
CA ARG A 426 37.00 17.37 18.19
C ARG A 426 38.47 16.93 18.25
N ARG A 427 38.74 15.66 18.57
CA ARG A 427 40.10 15.11 18.63
C ARG A 427 40.71 14.83 17.26
N ALA A 428 39.91 14.81 16.20
CA ALA A 428 40.43 14.60 14.87
C ALA A 428 41.34 15.75 14.46
N SER A 429 42.50 15.43 13.89
CA SER A 429 43.46 16.43 13.42
C SER A 429 43.13 16.98 12.04
N HIS A 430 42.15 16.41 11.33
CA HIS A 430 41.74 16.78 9.98
C HIS A 430 40.38 17.48 9.97
N CYS A 431 40.11 18.23 8.89
CA CYS A 431 38.76 18.74 8.63
C CYS A 431 37.89 17.62 8.04
N MET A 432 36.71 17.39 8.61
CA MET A 432 35.75 16.42 8.12
C MET A 432 34.75 17.05 7.16
N ILE A 433 34.13 16.21 6.31
CA ILE A 433 33.09 16.62 5.37
C ILE A 433 31.76 15.98 5.77
N THR A 434 30.70 16.78 5.71
CA THR A 434 29.31 16.31 5.59
C THR A 434 28.90 16.33 4.13
N ASP A 435 28.44 15.20 3.59
CA ASP A 435 27.86 15.16 2.24
C ASP A 435 26.39 15.58 2.28
N THR A 436 26.04 16.68 1.61
CA THR A 436 24.65 17.18 1.51
C THR A 436 23.93 16.73 0.24
N THR A 437 24.57 15.90 -0.59
CA THR A 437 24.03 15.45 -1.89
C THR A 437 22.66 14.79 -1.75
N PHE A 438 22.41 14.07 -0.65
CA PHE A 438 21.18 13.32 -0.41
C PHE A 438 20.02 14.19 0.14
N ARG A 439 20.26 15.47 0.48
CA ARG A 439 19.26 16.38 1.05
C ARG A 439 19.33 17.78 0.44
N ASP A 440 20.27 18.63 0.88
CA ASP A 440 20.23 20.06 0.58
C ASP A 440 20.59 20.38 -0.88
N ALA A 441 21.46 19.58 -1.49
CA ALA A 441 21.90 19.80 -2.86
C ALA A 441 20.73 19.74 -3.84
N HIS A 442 19.96 18.64 -3.80
CA HIS A 442 18.79 18.49 -4.66
C HIS A 442 17.60 19.34 -4.19
N GLN A 443 17.51 19.69 -2.90
CA GLN A 443 16.56 20.68 -2.43
C GLN A 443 16.79 22.04 -3.10
N SER A 444 18.05 22.42 -3.29
CA SER A 444 18.45 23.70 -3.88
C SER A 444 18.39 23.71 -5.41
N LEU A 445 18.84 22.63 -6.05
CA LEU A 445 19.01 22.55 -7.50
C LEU A 445 17.79 21.98 -8.24
N LEU A 446 17.08 21.04 -7.61
CA LEU A 446 16.10 20.16 -8.27
C LEU A 446 14.75 20.14 -7.55
N ALA A 447 14.43 21.22 -6.82
CA ALA A 447 13.19 21.35 -6.05
C ALA A 447 12.90 20.14 -5.13
N THR A 448 13.94 19.53 -4.55
CA THR A 448 13.85 18.36 -3.66
C THR A 448 13.30 17.09 -4.32
N ARG A 449 13.39 16.95 -5.65
CA ARG A 449 12.73 15.86 -6.39
C ARG A 449 13.52 14.56 -6.48
N VAL A 450 14.75 14.49 -5.95
CA VAL A 450 15.54 13.25 -5.99
C VAL A 450 14.84 12.14 -5.19
N ARG A 451 14.64 11.01 -5.85
CA ARG A 451 13.86 9.85 -5.37
C ARG A 451 14.72 8.86 -4.59
N THR A 452 14.08 8.09 -3.72
CA THR A 452 14.73 7.00 -2.97
C THR A 452 15.42 6.01 -3.88
N TYR A 453 14.85 5.74 -5.06
CA TYR A 453 15.39 4.81 -6.06
C TYR A 453 16.84 5.15 -6.46
N ASP A 454 17.13 6.41 -6.78
CA ASP A 454 18.46 6.83 -7.23
C ASP A 454 19.44 6.97 -6.06
N LEU A 455 18.95 7.38 -4.88
CA LEU A 455 19.77 7.42 -3.66
C LEU A 455 20.23 6.02 -3.26
N ALA A 456 19.32 5.04 -3.29
CA ALA A 456 19.60 3.67 -2.92
C ALA A 456 20.62 2.99 -3.85
N LYS A 457 20.59 3.29 -5.15
CA LYS A 457 21.53 2.72 -6.13
C LYS A 457 22.99 3.07 -5.85
N ILE A 458 23.27 4.31 -5.42
CA ILE A 458 24.64 4.78 -5.14
C ILE A 458 25.08 4.55 -3.69
N SER A 459 24.14 4.36 -2.78
CA SER A 459 24.38 4.20 -1.34
C SER A 459 25.42 3.12 -0.98
N PRO A 460 25.45 1.92 -1.60
CA PRO A 460 26.49 0.93 -1.31
C PRO A 460 27.90 1.45 -1.62
N PHE A 461 28.09 2.21 -2.70
CA PHE A 461 29.40 2.80 -3.03
C PHE A 461 29.79 3.86 -2.00
N VAL A 462 28.85 4.74 -1.62
CA VAL A 462 29.08 5.78 -0.60
C VAL A 462 29.52 5.14 0.72
N SER A 463 28.80 4.12 1.17
CA SER A 463 29.09 3.34 2.37
C SER A 463 30.52 2.78 2.40
N HIS A 464 31.05 2.32 1.27
CA HIS A 464 32.38 1.71 1.20
C HIS A 464 33.51 2.72 1.00
N SER A 465 33.32 3.73 0.16
CA SER A 465 34.38 4.63 -0.29
C SER A 465 34.48 5.90 0.55
N PHE A 466 33.43 6.23 1.31
CA PHE A 466 33.32 7.48 2.07
C PHE A 466 33.10 7.25 3.57
N SER A 467 33.61 6.15 4.12
CA SER A 467 33.42 5.76 5.54
C SER A 467 33.94 6.79 6.56
N GLN A 468 34.78 7.73 6.12
CA GLN A 468 35.38 8.80 6.91
C GLN A 468 34.58 10.11 6.91
N LEU A 469 33.46 10.20 6.19
CA LEU A 469 32.57 11.35 6.29
C LEU A 469 32.11 11.55 7.74
N TYR A 470 31.97 12.80 8.16
CA TYR A 470 31.33 13.14 9.43
C TYR A 470 29.90 12.64 9.43
N SER A 471 29.15 12.94 8.37
CA SER A 471 27.79 12.48 8.17
C SER A 471 27.39 12.55 6.70
N ILE A 472 26.25 11.93 6.38
CA ILE A 472 25.49 12.20 5.16
C ILE A 472 24.20 12.88 5.60
N GLU A 473 23.98 14.09 5.12
CA GLU A 473 22.72 14.77 5.32
C GLU A 473 21.71 14.25 4.29
N ASN A 474 20.70 13.50 4.74
CA ASN A 474 19.78 12.77 3.86
C ASN A 474 18.31 12.90 4.24
N TRP A 475 17.98 13.74 5.22
CA TRP A 475 16.62 13.83 5.75
C TRP A 475 16.31 15.19 6.37
N GLY A 476 15.03 15.42 6.69
CA GLY A 476 14.56 16.71 7.17
C GLY A 476 14.53 17.77 6.07
N GLY A 477 14.41 19.04 6.47
CA GLY A 477 14.11 20.12 5.52
C GLY A 477 12.83 19.81 4.72
N ALA A 478 12.85 20.06 3.40
CA ALA A 478 11.67 19.84 2.56
C ALA A 478 11.44 18.37 2.16
N THR A 479 12.41 17.47 2.40
CA THR A 479 12.35 16.09 1.91
C THR A 479 11.16 15.31 2.46
N PHE A 480 10.75 15.58 3.70
CA PHE A 480 9.66 14.86 4.36
C PHE A 480 8.32 15.07 3.65
N ASP A 481 7.88 16.33 3.49
CA ASP A 481 6.66 16.68 2.75
C ASP A 481 6.75 16.32 1.27
N VAL A 482 7.87 16.67 0.61
CA VAL A 482 8.03 16.47 -0.85
C VAL A 482 7.98 14.99 -1.23
N SER A 483 8.57 14.11 -0.42
CA SER A 483 8.54 12.67 -0.69
C SER A 483 7.11 12.12 -0.76
N MET A 484 6.24 12.50 0.18
CA MET A 484 4.84 12.05 0.19
C MET A 484 4.01 12.77 -0.89
N ARG A 485 4.12 14.11 -0.95
CA ARG A 485 3.26 14.95 -1.78
C ARG A 485 3.52 14.79 -3.26
N PHE A 486 4.80 14.77 -3.66
CA PHE A 486 5.20 14.87 -5.06
C PHE A 486 5.85 13.61 -5.60
N LEU A 487 6.55 12.84 -4.75
CA LEU A 487 7.23 11.61 -5.16
C LEU A 487 6.41 10.36 -4.82
N HIS A 488 5.34 10.53 -4.04
CA HIS A 488 4.45 9.47 -3.57
C HIS A 488 5.22 8.29 -2.94
N GLU A 489 6.22 8.61 -2.12
CA GLU A 489 7.02 7.65 -1.36
C GLU A 489 7.14 8.06 0.11
N CYS A 490 7.30 7.08 0.99
CA CYS A 490 7.35 7.34 2.43
C CYS A 490 8.75 7.81 2.86
N PRO A 491 8.88 8.96 3.56
CA PRO A 491 10.18 9.46 4.01
C PRO A 491 10.83 8.53 5.04
N TRP A 492 10.03 7.82 5.85
CA TRP A 492 10.54 6.84 6.81
C TRP A 492 11.09 5.60 6.11
N GLU A 493 10.38 5.06 5.12
CA GLU A 493 10.86 3.92 4.33
C GLU A 493 12.16 4.29 3.58
N ARG A 494 12.29 5.55 3.11
CA ARG A 494 13.55 6.08 2.57
C ARG A 494 14.68 6.02 3.60
N LEU A 495 14.46 6.56 4.80
CA LEU A 495 15.45 6.57 5.88
C LEU A 495 15.90 5.14 6.23
N GLU A 496 14.94 4.23 6.44
CA GLU A 496 15.19 2.82 6.78
C GLU A 496 15.97 2.10 5.67
N THR A 497 15.60 2.34 4.40
CA THR A 497 16.27 1.76 3.23
C THR A 497 17.71 2.24 3.13
N LEU A 498 17.95 3.55 3.22
CA LEU A 498 19.29 4.11 3.14
C LEU A 498 20.14 3.65 4.33
N ARG A 499 19.56 3.56 5.52
CA ARG A 499 20.27 3.09 6.73
C ARG A 499 20.75 1.66 6.57
N ALA A 500 19.92 0.78 5.99
CA ALA A 500 20.31 -0.60 5.72
C ALA A 500 21.49 -0.68 4.73
N LEU A 501 21.57 0.23 3.76
CA LEU A 501 22.64 0.29 2.76
C LEU A 501 23.92 0.99 3.26
N ILE A 502 23.77 1.94 4.19
CA ILE A 502 24.87 2.73 4.78
C ILE A 502 24.86 2.57 6.31
N PRO A 503 25.38 1.46 6.85
CA PRO A 503 25.33 1.19 8.29
C PRO A 503 26.41 1.90 9.12
N ASN A 504 27.45 2.47 8.48
CA ASN A 504 28.71 2.91 9.09
C ASN A 504 28.91 4.43 9.14
N ILE A 505 28.20 5.21 8.31
CA ILE A 505 28.30 6.68 8.28
C ILE A 505 27.11 7.28 9.05
N PRO A 506 27.31 8.27 9.93
CA PRO A 506 26.21 8.96 10.60
C PRO A 506 25.23 9.58 9.60
N PHE A 507 23.93 9.49 9.88
CA PHE A 507 22.94 10.26 9.13
C PHE A 507 22.59 11.53 9.86
N GLN A 508 22.48 12.60 9.09
CA GLN A 508 22.13 13.92 9.59
C GLN A 508 20.80 14.38 8.98
N CYS A 509 19.98 15.02 9.80
CA CYS A 509 18.80 15.73 9.34
C CYS A 509 18.79 17.19 9.78
N LEU A 510 18.13 18.03 8.98
CA LEU A 510 17.79 19.40 9.36
C LEU A 510 16.42 19.40 10.07
N LEU A 511 16.40 19.83 11.33
CA LEU A 511 15.23 19.86 12.21
C LEU A 511 14.93 21.30 12.64
N ARG A 512 13.70 21.78 12.44
CA ARG A 512 13.26 23.07 13.00
C ARG A 512 12.81 22.86 14.44
N GLY A 513 13.43 23.55 15.40
CA GLY A 513 13.33 23.24 16.84
C GLY A 513 11.91 22.95 17.34
N ALA A 514 11.03 23.94 17.30
CA ALA A 514 9.65 23.81 17.80
C ALA A 514 8.66 23.13 16.84
N ASN A 515 9.12 22.70 15.65
CA ASN A 515 8.21 22.23 14.59
C ASN A 515 8.65 20.94 13.88
N ALA A 516 9.77 20.36 14.29
CA ALA A 516 10.43 19.25 13.62
C ALA A 516 10.60 19.48 12.10
N VAL A 517 9.75 18.85 11.30
CA VAL A 517 9.76 18.94 9.82
C VAL A 517 8.53 19.64 9.26
N GLY A 518 7.59 20.06 10.11
CA GLY A 518 6.29 20.60 9.72
C GLY A 518 6.26 22.12 9.52
N TYR A 519 5.10 22.63 9.07
CA TYR A 519 4.87 24.07 8.84
C TYR A 519 3.98 24.74 9.91
N SER A 520 3.38 23.96 10.82
CA SER A 520 2.50 24.45 11.89
C SER A 520 3.20 24.41 13.25
N ASN A 521 2.56 24.93 14.30
CA ASN A 521 2.99 24.72 15.68
C ASN A 521 2.38 23.44 16.22
N TYR A 522 3.17 22.67 16.97
CA TYR A 522 2.78 21.36 17.50
C TYR A 522 2.96 21.34 19.02
N PRO A 523 2.19 20.51 19.74
CA PRO A 523 2.47 20.27 21.15
C PRO A 523 3.80 19.52 21.32
N ASP A 524 4.48 19.75 22.43
CA ASP A 524 5.84 19.25 22.65
C ASP A 524 5.94 17.72 22.58
N ASN A 525 4.90 17.01 23.01
CA ASN A 525 4.86 15.55 22.96
C ASN A 525 4.93 14.98 21.53
N VAL A 526 4.51 15.75 20.52
CA VAL A 526 4.64 15.38 19.10
C VAL A 526 6.09 15.53 18.65
N ILE A 527 6.79 16.58 19.10
CA ILE A 527 8.20 16.80 18.78
C ILE A 527 9.08 15.73 19.44
N ASP A 528 8.84 15.44 20.71
CA ASP A 528 9.48 14.35 21.46
C ASP A 528 9.29 13.01 20.74
N LYS A 529 8.06 12.67 20.38
CA LYS A 529 7.76 11.40 19.70
C LYS A 529 8.37 11.30 18.31
N PHE A 530 8.39 12.41 17.56
CA PHE A 530 9.01 12.45 16.24
C PHE A 530 10.52 12.16 16.34
N CYS A 531 11.21 12.80 17.28
CA CYS A 531 12.65 12.60 17.49
C CYS A 531 12.96 11.17 17.96
N GLU A 532 12.16 10.62 18.88
CA GLU A 532 12.26 9.22 19.33
C GLU A 532 12.20 8.24 18.14
N LEU A 533 11.21 8.40 17.27
CA LEU A 533 11.02 7.54 16.11
C LEU A 533 12.08 7.76 15.03
N ALA A 534 12.57 8.99 14.85
CA ALA A 534 13.67 9.29 13.94
C ALA A 534 14.96 8.57 14.36
N VAL A 535 15.34 8.63 15.64
CA VAL A 535 16.50 7.89 16.16
C VAL A 535 16.30 6.38 16.00
N LYS A 536 15.14 5.85 16.38
CA LYS A 536 14.80 4.41 16.21
C LYS A 536 14.89 3.95 14.76
N SER A 537 14.55 4.82 13.81
CA SER A 537 14.59 4.53 12.37
C SER A 537 16.00 4.70 11.77
N GLY A 538 16.97 5.17 12.55
CA GLY A 538 18.38 5.25 12.18
C GLY A 538 18.90 6.65 11.85
N MET A 539 18.24 7.72 12.31
CA MET A 539 18.80 9.06 12.31
C MET A 539 19.77 9.23 13.48
N ASP A 540 20.93 9.86 13.24
CA ASP A 540 22.00 9.96 14.23
C ASP A 540 22.21 11.41 14.72
N ILE A 541 22.23 12.37 13.79
CA ILE A 541 22.58 13.78 14.04
C ILE A 541 21.41 14.68 13.65
N PHE A 542 21.01 15.56 14.57
CA PHE A 542 19.94 16.52 14.33
C PHE A 542 20.53 17.93 14.37
N ARG A 543 20.61 18.55 13.20
CA ARG A 543 20.92 19.97 13.07
C ARG A 543 19.67 20.77 13.40
N VAL A 544 19.57 21.21 14.66
CA VAL A 544 18.42 21.93 15.21
C VAL A 544 18.60 23.41 14.96
N PHE A 545 17.68 24.02 14.20
CA PHE A 545 17.70 25.46 13.90
C PHE A 545 16.35 26.12 14.18
N ASP A 546 16.34 27.44 14.32
CA ASP A 546 15.14 28.27 14.34
C ASP A 546 15.26 29.36 13.27
N CYS A 547 14.16 29.69 12.61
CA CYS A 547 14.18 30.61 11.49
C CYS A 547 14.40 32.09 11.85
N LEU A 548 14.35 32.42 13.14
CA LEU A 548 14.63 33.73 13.71
C LEU A 548 15.74 33.66 14.78
N ASN A 549 16.45 32.51 14.89
CA ASN A 549 17.37 32.20 15.99
C ASN A 549 16.75 32.39 17.38
N TYR A 550 15.44 32.15 17.51
CA TYR A 550 14.72 32.29 18.77
C TYR A 550 15.02 31.08 19.69
N VAL A 551 15.85 31.31 20.71
CA VAL A 551 16.40 30.26 21.60
C VAL A 551 15.33 29.38 22.26
N PRO A 552 14.19 29.89 22.76
CA PRO A 552 13.14 29.04 23.31
C PRO A 552 12.60 27.99 22.32
N ASN A 553 12.55 28.29 21.02
CA ASN A 553 12.18 27.30 20.01
C ASN A 553 13.29 26.26 19.78
N LEU A 554 14.56 26.69 19.82
CA LEU A 554 15.72 25.81 19.67
C LEU A 554 15.78 24.79 20.81
N VAL A 555 15.66 25.26 22.06
CA VAL A 555 15.79 24.43 23.27
C VAL A 555 14.80 23.27 23.27
N VAL A 556 13.54 23.48 22.87
CA VAL A 556 12.54 22.40 22.79
C VAL A 556 13.00 21.27 21.86
N GLY A 557 13.51 21.61 20.67
CA GLY A 557 14.02 20.62 19.72
C GLY A 557 15.31 19.95 20.21
N MET A 558 16.20 20.72 20.84
CA MET A 558 17.45 20.21 21.42
C MET A 558 17.18 19.19 22.53
N GLU A 559 16.25 19.50 23.44
CA GLU A 559 15.84 18.61 24.51
C GLU A 559 15.17 17.34 23.97
N ALA A 560 14.28 17.46 22.98
CA ALA A 560 13.62 16.32 22.35
C ALA A 560 14.62 15.36 21.70
N VAL A 561 15.62 15.89 21.00
CA VAL A 561 16.71 15.11 20.39
C VAL A 561 17.58 14.46 21.46
N GLY A 562 17.97 15.22 22.49
CA GLY A 562 18.78 14.71 23.61
C GLY A 562 18.09 13.56 24.34
N LYS A 563 16.79 13.70 24.66
CA LYS A 563 15.95 12.65 25.25
C LYS A 563 15.86 11.41 24.36
N ALA A 564 15.82 11.58 23.04
CA ALA A 564 15.79 10.48 22.08
C ALA A 564 17.15 9.77 21.92
N GLY A 565 18.24 10.34 22.45
CA GLY A 565 19.60 9.81 22.34
C GLY A 565 20.34 10.18 21.05
N GLY A 566 19.87 11.20 20.32
CA GLY A 566 20.52 11.71 19.12
C GLY A 566 21.61 12.75 19.41
N VAL A 567 22.48 13.00 18.43
CA VAL A 567 23.46 14.10 18.52
C VAL A 567 22.76 15.43 18.26
N VAL A 568 22.69 16.27 19.30
CA VAL A 568 22.23 17.65 19.23
C VAL A 568 23.30 18.54 18.59
N GLU A 569 23.09 18.91 17.33
CA GLU A 569 23.87 19.94 16.63
C GLU A 569 23.07 21.25 16.60
N ALA A 570 23.44 22.21 17.44
CA ALA A 570 22.70 23.46 17.60
C ALA A 570 23.15 24.48 16.56
N ALA A 571 22.25 24.83 15.64
CA ALA A 571 22.56 25.67 14.49
C ALA A 571 22.15 27.12 14.69
N ILE A 572 23.10 28.02 14.44
CA ILE A 572 22.90 29.46 14.36
C ILE A 572 22.76 29.84 12.89
N SER A 573 21.59 30.35 12.51
CA SER A 573 21.36 30.86 11.16
C SER A 573 22.14 32.17 10.98
N TYR A 574 23.01 32.22 9.98
CA TYR A 574 23.86 33.38 9.68
C TYR A 574 23.18 34.31 8.67
N THR A 575 23.17 35.61 8.97
CA THR A 575 22.70 36.66 8.07
C THR A 575 23.60 37.90 8.20
N GLY A 576 23.68 38.70 7.15
CA GLY A 576 24.55 39.85 7.10
C GLY A 576 26.04 39.56 7.08
N ASP A 577 26.83 40.45 7.67
CA ASP A 577 28.28 40.48 7.49
C ASP A 577 28.99 40.93 8.76
N VAL A 578 29.54 39.99 9.52
CA VAL A 578 30.28 40.31 10.76
C VAL A 578 31.60 41.06 10.51
N SER A 579 32.08 41.08 9.27
CA SER A 579 33.26 41.88 8.88
C SER A 579 32.90 43.33 8.54
N ASP A 580 31.61 43.63 8.31
CA ASP A 580 31.11 44.97 8.04
C ASP A 580 30.73 45.69 9.34
N LYS A 581 31.57 46.66 9.73
CA LYS A 581 31.36 47.47 10.94
C LYS A 581 30.13 48.38 10.87
N THR A 582 29.54 48.59 9.69
CA THR A 582 28.32 49.39 9.52
C THR A 582 27.05 48.61 9.85
N ARG A 583 27.08 47.26 9.81
CA ARG A 583 25.96 46.42 10.23
C ARG A 583 26.02 46.14 11.73
N THR A 584 25.21 46.87 12.49
CA THR A 584 25.28 46.86 13.97
C THR A 584 24.38 45.82 14.64
N GLN A 585 23.31 45.35 13.98
CA GLN A 585 22.39 44.33 14.51
C GLN A 585 23.07 42.96 14.61
N TYR A 586 23.24 42.27 13.49
CA TYR A 586 23.90 40.95 13.42
C TYR A 586 25.43 41.05 13.39
N ASN A 587 26.00 41.66 14.43
CA ASN A 587 27.45 41.78 14.61
C ASN A 587 28.08 40.50 15.21
N LEU A 588 29.41 40.47 15.35
CA LEU A 588 30.11 39.32 15.92
C LEU A 588 29.62 38.95 17.34
N GLN A 589 29.34 39.94 18.18
CA GLN A 589 28.92 39.72 19.56
C GLN A 589 27.57 38.99 19.64
N TYR A 590 26.62 39.34 18.76
CA TYR A 590 25.34 38.63 18.65
C TYR A 590 25.53 37.11 18.47
N TYR A 591 26.41 36.72 17.55
CA TYR A 591 26.68 35.30 17.30
C TYR A 591 27.39 34.61 18.47
N LEU A 592 28.33 35.30 19.14
CA LEU A 592 29.04 34.76 20.30
C LEU A 592 28.13 34.59 21.53
N ASP A 593 27.15 35.46 21.71
CA ASP A 593 26.19 35.38 22.81
C ASP A 593 25.18 34.26 22.58
N LEU A 594 24.65 34.17 21.36
CA LEU A 594 23.77 33.07 20.98
C LEU A 594 24.47 31.71 21.10
N ALA A 595 25.71 31.60 20.63
CA ALA A 595 26.50 30.37 20.80
C ALA A 595 26.67 29.99 22.27
N ASN A 596 26.89 30.97 23.15
CA ASN A 596 27.00 30.73 24.59
C ASN A 596 25.68 30.21 25.20
N GLU A 597 24.53 30.71 24.75
CA GLU A 597 23.22 30.18 25.18
C GLU A 597 23.01 28.74 24.71
N LEU A 598 23.36 28.42 23.46
CA LEU A 598 23.22 27.06 22.92
C LEU A 598 24.16 26.05 23.57
N VAL A 599 25.39 26.44 23.89
CA VAL A 599 26.33 25.61 24.66
C VAL A 599 25.80 25.35 26.07
N LYS A 600 25.23 26.36 26.73
CA LYS A 600 24.56 26.18 28.04
C LYS A 600 23.35 25.26 27.95
N ALA A 601 22.66 25.25 26.82
CA ALA A 601 21.57 24.32 26.50
C ALA A 601 22.06 22.91 26.08
N GLN A 602 23.32 22.56 26.35
CA GLN A 602 23.90 21.23 26.12
C GLN A 602 24.00 20.82 24.64
N ALA A 603 24.34 21.76 23.75
CA ALA A 603 24.73 21.41 22.39
C ALA A 603 25.97 20.50 22.38
N HIS A 604 25.92 19.40 21.62
CA HIS A 604 27.09 18.53 21.42
C HIS A 604 28.02 19.09 20.34
N VAL A 605 27.44 19.75 19.33
CA VAL A 605 28.11 20.38 18.20
C VAL A 605 27.48 21.75 17.97
N LEU A 606 28.29 22.77 17.72
CA LEU A 606 27.81 24.10 17.32
C LEU A 606 27.85 24.22 15.81
N ALA A 607 26.74 24.57 15.18
CA ALA A 607 26.66 24.76 13.74
C ALA A 607 26.47 26.23 13.36
N ILE A 608 27.18 26.69 12.34
CA ILE A 608 26.89 27.96 11.65
C ILE A 608 26.20 27.62 10.34
N LYS A 609 24.92 27.98 10.22
CA LYS A 609 24.10 27.75 9.04
C LYS A 609 23.98 29.04 8.22
N ASP A 610 24.88 29.21 7.26
CA ASP A 610 24.76 30.24 6.23
C ASP A 610 23.89 29.75 5.07
N MET A 611 22.56 29.88 5.23
CA MET A 611 21.56 29.38 4.29
C MET A 611 21.52 30.12 2.94
N ALA A 612 22.14 31.29 2.84
CA ALA A 612 22.13 32.11 1.62
C ALA A 612 23.48 32.09 0.89
N GLY A 613 24.58 31.73 1.55
CA GLY A 613 25.91 31.84 0.98
C GLY A 613 26.48 33.26 1.11
N VAL A 614 26.16 33.95 2.20
CA VAL A 614 26.56 35.34 2.45
C VAL A 614 27.81 35.45 3.35
N LEU A 615 28.26 34.35 3.95
CA LEU A 615 29.48 34.31 4.76
C LEU A 615 30.72 34.41 3.85
N LYS A 616 31.33 35.60 3.82
CA LYS A 616 32.56 35.86 3.07
C LYS A 616 33.78 35.21 3.77
N PRO A 617 34.88 34.92 3.06
CA PRO A 617 36.08 34.33 3.68
C PRO A 617 36.64 35.12 4.88
N GLU A 618 36.68 36.45 4.82
CA GLU A 618 37.15 37.27 5.95
C GLU A 618 36.20 37.21 7.14
N ALA A 619 34.89 37.24 6.88
CA ALA A 619 33.86 37.07 7.91
C ALA A 619 33.91 35.67 8.54
N ALA A 620 34.16 34.63 7.74
CA ALA A 620 34.36 33.25 8.20
C ALA A 620 35.57 33.14 9.13
N LYS A 621 36.71 33.68 8.74
CA LYS A 621 37.92 33.70 9.57
C LYS A 621 37.66 34.36 10.93
N LEU A 622 37.01 35.52 10.92
CA LEU A 622 36.67 36.25 12.13
C LEU A 622 35.69 35.48 13.03
N LEU A 623 34.57 35.02 12.48
CA LEU A 623 33.51 34.35 13.23
C LEU A 623 33.97 33.01 13.78
N ILE A 624 34.51 32.14 12.92
CA ILE A 624 34.90 30.77 13.30
C ILE A 624 36.09 30.80 14.25
N GLY A 625 37.08 31.66 14.01
CA GLY A 625 38.20 31.85 14.93
C GLY A 625 37.74 32.30 16.32
N SER A 626 36.84 33.28 16.38
CA SER A 626 36.29 33.78 17.66
C SER A 626 35.45 32.72 18.40
N LEU A 627 34.69 31.91 17.66
CA LEU A 627 33.94 30.79 18.25
C LEU A 627 34.87 29.70 18.77
N ARG A 628 35.92 29.35 18.04
CA ARG A 628 36.93 28.39 18.47
C ARG A 628 37.66 28.85 19.72
N ASP A 629 38.07 30.12 19.77
CA ASP A 629 38.74 30.71 20.93
C ASP A 629 37.85 30.69 22.17
N LYS A 630 36.56 30.99 22.02
CA LYS A 630 35.58 31.01 23.12
C LYS A 630 35.18 29.58 23.56
N PHE A 631 35.11 28.64 22.62
CA PHE A 631 34.66 27.27 22.86
C PHE A 631 35.68 26.24 22.31
N PRO A 632 36.80 26.00 23.02
CA PRO A 632 37.88 25.16 22.52
C PRO A 632 37.53 23.67 22.38
N ASP A 633 36.58 23.20 23.19
CA ASP A 633 36.25 21.77 23.31
C ASP A 633 35.03 21.33 22.51
N ILE A 634 34.20 22.26 22.03
CA ILE A 634 33.01 21.91 21.24
C ILE A 634 33.37 21.79 19.75
N PRO A 635 32.91 20.76 19.04
CA PRO A 635 33.00 20.72 17.59
C PRO A 635 32.24 21.88 16.94
N ILE A 636 32.84 22.47 15.90
CA ILE A 636 32.24 23.54 15.09
C ILE A 636 32.00 23.01 13.68
N HIS A 637 30.74 23.05 13.26
CA HIS A 637 30.27 22.63 11.95
C HIS A 637 29.85 23.86 11.14
N VAL A 638 30.36 24.04 9.92
CA VAL A 638 29.98 25.18 9.07
C VAL A 638 29.27 24.70 7.82
N HIS A 639 28.09 25.26 7.61
CA HIS A 639 27.27 25.04 6.43
C HIS A 639 27.15 26.35 5.65
N THR A 640 27.37 26.31 4.34
CA THR A 640 27.11 27.45 3.43
C THR A 640 26.47 26.97 2.13
N HIS A 641 26.01 27.92 1.33
CA HIS A 641 25.66 27.73 -0.08
C HIS A 641 26.67 28.45 -0.97
N ASP A 642 26.89 27.96 -2.17
CA ASP A 642 27.82 28.53 -3.15
C ASP A 642 27.15 29.54 -4.08
N THR A 643 26.07 30.18 -3.62
CA THR A 643 25.22 31.05 -4.45
C THR A 643 26.03 32.18 -5.08
N ALA A 644 26.96 32.76 -4.33
CA ALA A 644 27.86 33.82 -4.80
C ALA A 644 29.07 33.31 -5.61
N GLY A 645 29.30 31.99 -5.69
CA GLY A 645 30.51 31.39 -6.25
C GLY A 645 31.77 31.56 -5.39
N ALA A 646 31.59 31.88 -4.10
CA ALA A 646 32.69 32.08 -3.14
C ALA A 646 32.73 31.01 -2.04
N GLY A 647 31.81 30.04 -2.06
CA GLY A 647 31.60 29.09 -0.98
C GLY A 647 32.78 28.15 -0.78
N VAL A 648 33.48 27.71 -1.84
CA VAL A 648 34.71 26.91 -1.70
C VAL A 648 35.78 27.67 -0.92
N ALA A 649 36.00 28.94 -1.25
CA ALA A 649 36.96 29.78 -0.54
C ALA A 649 36.55 29.98 0.92
N THR A 650 35.27 30.21 1.19
CA THR A 650 34.73 30.32 2.55
C THR A 650 34.94 29.04 3.36
N MET A 651 34.66 27.85 2.80
CA MET A 651 34.85 26.58 3.53
C MET A 651 36.31 26.28 3.83
N ILE A 652 37.22 26.59 2.91
CA ILE A 652 38.68 26.48 3.14
C ILE A 652 39.11 27.39 4.31
N GLU A 653 38.61 28.62 4.35
CA GLU A 653 38.93 29.52 5.47
C GLU A 653 38.25 29.13 6.78
N CYS A 654 37.05 28.57 6.76
CA CYS A 654 36.44 27.98 7.96
C CYS A 654 37.32 26.85 8.53
N ALA A 655 37.82 25.94 7.68
CA ALA A 655 38.71 24.86 8.11
C ALA A 655 40.00 25.41 8.73
N ARG A 656 40.63 26.42 8.10
CA ARG A 656 41.83 27.10 8.61
C ARG A 656 41.59 27.84 9.92
N ALA A 657 40.40 28.42 10.09
CA ALA A 657 39.99 29.13 11.31
C ALA A 657 39.59 28.19 12.46
N GLY A 658 39.57 26.88 12.23
CA GLY A 658 39.35 25.87 13.28
C GLY A 658 37.95 25.24 13.30
N ALA A 659 37.19 25.30 12.20
CA ALA A 659 36.02 24.44 12.01
C ALA A 659 36.48 22.97 11.91
N ASP A 660 35.77 22.08 12.61
CA ASP A 660 36.05 20.64 12.54
C ASP A 660 35.37 20.01 11.33
N ILE A 661 34.19 20.53 10.94
CA ILE A 661 33.38 19.99 9.85
C ILE A 661 32.93 21.10 8.92
N VAL A 662 32.93 20.83 7.61
CA VAL A 662 32.28 21.67 6.60
C VAL A 662 31.32 20.85 5.72
N ASP A 663 30.19 21.44 5.36
CA ASP A 663 29.26 20.83 4.41
C ASP A 663 29.74 21.01 2.96
N ALA A 664 29.63 19.95 2.16
CA ALA A 664 29.88 19.99 0.72
C ALA A 664 28.90 19.07 -0.03
N ALA A 665 28.71 19.34 -1.32
CA ALA A 665 27.99 18.43 -2.22
C ALA A 665 28.97 17.85 -3.24
N VAL A 666 28.69 16.64 -3.75
CA VAL A 666 29.47 16.06 -4.84
C VAL A 666 29.42 16.98 -6.06
N ASP A 667 30.50 17.03 -6.84
CA ASP A 667 30.75 18.09 -7.83
C ASP A 667 29.57 18.32 -8.79
N SER A 668 29.01 17.26 -9.37
CA SER A 668 27.85 17.33 -10.28
C SER A 668 26.53 17.81 -9.64
N MET A 669 26.48 17.87 -8.31
CA MET A 669 25.35 18.34 -7.50
C MET A 669 25.72 19.56 -6.64
N SER A 670 26.86 20.19 -6.91
CA SER A 670 27.39 21.34 -6.18
C SER A 670 27.26 22.65 -6.97
N GLY A 671 27.65 23.76 -6.34
CA GLY A 671 27.71 25.09 -6.95
C GLY A 671 26.34 25.75 -7.10
N MET A 672 26.35 27.00 -7.56
CA MET A 672 25.12 27.83 -7.65
C MET A 672 24.40 27.86 -6.30
N THR A 673 23.10 27.64 -6.26
CA THR A 673 22.34 27.61 -5.01
C THR A 673 22.61 26.38 -4.14
N SER A 674 23.43 25.40 -4.57
CA SER A 674 23.82 24.23 -3.77
C SER A 674 25.00 24.53 -2.83
N GLN A 675 25.49 23.53 -2.12
CA GLN A 675 26.74 23.59 -1.37
C GLN A 675 27.95 23.72 -2.32
N PRO A 676 29.10 24.16 -1.80
CA PRO A 676 30.37 24.15 -2.52
C PRO A 676 30.80 22.74 -2.97
N SER A 677 31.62 22.68 -4.02
CA SER A 677 32.13 21.42 -4.57
C SER A 677 33.01 20.68 -3.57
N MET A 678 32.63 19.43 -3.28
CA MET A 678 33.39 18.50 -2.43
C MET A 678 34.78 18.23 -3.00
N GLY A 679 34.90 17.93 -4.30
CA GLY A 679 36.17 17.68 -4.96
C GLY A 679 37.11 18.88 -4.87
N ALA A 680 36.59 20.10 -5.05
CA ALA A 680 37.37 21.32 -4.93
C ALA A 680 37.88 21.55 -3.50
N ILE A 681 37.02 21.42 -2.48
CA ILE A 681 37.44 21.56 -1.06
C ILE A 681 38.51 20.52 -0.72
N VAL A 682 38.27 19.24 -1.06
CA VAL A 682 39.19 18.14 -0.78
C VAL A 682 40.54 18.37 -1.46
N ALA A 683 40.56 18.76 -2.74
CA ALA A 683 41.79 19.04 -3.47
C ALA A 683 42.56 20.22 -2.88
N CYS A 684 41.87 21.29 -2.45
CA CYS A 684 42.51 22.47 -1.87
C CYS A 684 43.08 22.25 -0.46
N LEU A 685 42.52 21.32 0.30
CA LEU A 685 43.01 20.95 1.64
C LEU A 685 44.03 19.80 1.61
N GLN A 686 44.18 19.10 0.48
CA GLN A 686 45.09 17.97 0.34
C GLN A 686 46.55 18.35 0.68
N GLY A 687 47.20 17.55 1.51
CA GLY A 687 48.57 17.79 1.97
C GLY A 687 48.73 18.95 2.97
N THR A 688 47.65 19.61 3.37
CA THR A 688 47.66 20.61 4.46
C THR A 688 47.38 19.93 5.81
N PRO A 689 47.56 20.63 6.96
CA PRO A 689 47.12 20.11 8.27
C PRO A 689 45.63 19.79 8.34
N HIS A 690 44.81 20.30 7.42
CA HIS A 690 43.35 20.12 7.38
C HIS A 690 42.91 19.12 6.29
N ASP A 691 43.83 18.31 5.76
CA ASP A 691 43.53 17.29 4.74
C ASP A 691 42.41 16.34 5.19
N THR A 692 41.33 16.25 4.42
CA THR A 692 40.12 15.47 4.74
C THR A 692 40.33 13.96 4.62
N GLY A 693 41.43 13.54 3.99
CA GLY A 693 41.76 12.16 3.66
C GLY A 693 40.89 11.54 2.55
N LEU A 694 39.90 12.26 2.01
CA LEU A 694 39.00 11.73 0.98
C LEU A 694 39.75 11.61 -0.35
N LYS A 695 39.43 10.56 -1.12
CA LYS A 695 40.10 10.30 -2.41
C LYS A 695 39.36 10.95 -3.56
N LEU A 696 40.06 11.80 -4.31
CA LEU A 696 39.51 12.46 -5.50
C LEU A 696 38.99 11.47 -6.55
N ASP A 697 39.64 10.32 -6.72
CA ASP A 697 39.17 9.28 -7.66
C ASP A 697 37.79 8.71 -7.28
N ASP A 698 37.52 8.55 -6.00
CA ASP A 698 36.23 8.03 -5.53
C ASP A 698 35.15 9.13 -5.59
N ILE A 699 35.52 10.40 -5.34
CA ILE A 699 34.66 11.57 -5.59
C ILE A 699 34.30 11.67 -7.07
N SER A 700 35.26 11.48 -7.98
CA SER A 700 35.02 11.52 -9.43
C SER A 700 34.02 10.45 -9.87
N LYS A 701 34.15 9.20 -9.38
CA LYS A 701 33.18 8.12 -9.65
C LYS A 701 31.80 8.44 -9.08
N TYR A 702 31.74 9.01 -7.87
CA TYR A 702 30.50 9.44 -7.24
C TYR A 702 29.82 10.55 -8.05
N SER A 703 30.60 11.52 -8.53
CA SER A 703 30.14 12.61 -9.38
C SER A 703 29.65 12.11 -10.73
N ALA A 704 30.35 11.16 -11.37
CA ALA A 704 29.94 10.60 -12.65
C ALA A 704 28.55 9.91 -12.59
N TYR A 705 28.26 9.23 -11.47
CA TYR A 705 26.90 8.70 -11.23
C TYR A 705 25.87 9.83 -11.20
N TRP A 706 26.11 10.84 -10.37
CA TRP A 706 25.17 11.94 -10.17
C TRP A 706 25.03 12.85 -11.39
N GLU A 707 26.09 13.05 -12.17
CA GLU A 707 26.06 13.78 -13.44
C GLU A 707 25.10 13.13 -14.44
N SER A 708 25.07 11.79 -14.50
CA SER A 708 24.09 11.07 -15.30
C SER A 708 22.71 11.05 -14.64
N ALA A 709 22.59 10.74 -13.35
CA ALA A 709 21.31 10.63 -12.66
C ALA A 709 20.55 11.97 -12.60
N ARG A 710 21.25 13.10 -12.47
CA ARG A 710 20.70 14.46 -12.49
C ARG A 710 19.92 14.75 -13.78
N GLN A 711 20.27 14.12 -14.90
CA GLN A 711 19.57 14.29 -16.17
C GLN A 711 18.14 13.72 -16.16
N PHE A 712 17.82 12.79 -15.24
CA PHE A 712 16.42 12.38 -15.02
C PHE A 712 15.56 13.52 -14.47
N TYR A 713 16.18 14.47 -13.78
CA TYR A 713 15.54 15.58 -13.09
C TYR A 713 15.62 16.89 -13.89
N ALA A 714 15.97 16.83 -15.18
CA ALA A 714 15.95 17.98 -16.07
C ALA A 714 14.66 18.84 -15.99
N PRO A 715 13.45 18.27 -15.82
CA PRO A 715 12.23 19.06 -15.65
C PRO A 715 12.23 20.02 -14.44
N PHE A 716 13.11 19.81 -13.46
CA PHE A 716 13.17 20.53 -12.19
C PHE A 716 14.42 21.39 -12.03
N GLU A 717 15.24 21.49 -13.06
CA GLU A 717 16.52 22.20 -13.04
C GLU A 717 16.36 23.70 -12.80
N CYS A 718 17.00 24.21 -11.74
CA CYS A 718 17.17 25.64 -11.52
C CYS A 718 18.00 26.31 -12.64
N THR A 719 18.79 25.53 -13.39
CA THR A 719 19.62 26.03 -14.48
C THR A 719 18.86 26.46 -15.72
N THR A 720 17.55 26.22 -15.77
CA THR A 720 16.70 26.77 -16.84
C THR A 720 16.73 28.30 -16.88
N THR A 721 16.97 28.93 -15.73
CA THR A 721 16.98 30.39 -15.56
C THR A 721 18.28 30.92 -14.95
N MET A 722 18.94 30.17 -14.08
CA MET A 722 20.19 30.56 -13.42
C MET A 722 21.36 29.73 -13.96
N LYS A 723 22.17 30.31 -14.85
CA LYS A 723 23.28 29.57 -15.50
C LYS A 723 24.54 29.44 -14.65
N SER A 724 24.70 30.26 -13.62
CA SER A 724 25.85 30.30 -12.72
C SER A 724 25.46 30.90 -11.37
N GLY A 725 26.39 30.87 -10.40
CA GLY A 725 26.28 31.68 -9.18
C GLY A 725 26.09 33.18 -9.49
N ASN A 726 25.51 33.92 -8.54
CA ASN A 726 25.25 35.35 -8.62
C ASN A 726 25.56 36.04 -7.28
N ALA A 727 26.37 37.10 -7.35
CA ALA A 727 26.84 37.87 -6.19
C ALA A 727 25.79 38.87 -5.65
N ASP A 728 24.68 39.08 -6.36
CA ASP A 728 23.56 39.88 -5.84
C ASP A 728 22.92 39.29 -4.58
N VAL A 729 23.22 38.01 -4.26
CA VAL A 729 22.85 37.38 -2.99
C VAL A 729 23.38 38.12 -1.76
N TYR A 730 24.50 38.84 -1.86
CA TYR A 730 25.00 39.69 -0.78
C TYR A 730 24.12 40.92 -0.51
N LYS A 731 23.18 41.24 -1.41
CA LYS A 731 22.19 42.30 -1.22
C LYS A 731 20.87 41.73 -0.72
N HIS A 732 20.26 40.83 -1.49
CA HIS A 732 18.90 40.35 -1.19
C HIS A 732 18.86 39.20 -0.17
N GLU A 733 19.98 38.50 0.04
CA GLU A 733 20.11 37.42 1.02
C GLU A 733 19.00 36.35 0.88
N ILE A 734 18.68 35.98 -0.37
CA ILE A 734 17.66 34.96 -0.67
C ILE A 734 18.35 33.58 -0.52
N PRO A 735 17.86 32.70 0.35
CA PRO A 735 18.41 31.35 0.51
C PRO A 735 18.30 30.51 -0.76
N GLY A 736 19.22 29.56 -0.95
CA GLY A 736 19.30 28.74 -2.17
C GLY A 736 17.95 28.12 -2.58
N GLY A 737 17.34 27.33 -1.69
CA GLY A 737 16.03 26.71 -1.96
C GLY A 737 14.88 27.71 -2.15
N GLN A 738 14.93 28.88 -1.52
CA GLN A 738 13.92 29.92 -1.71
C GLN A 738 14.06 30.60 -3.08
N TYR A 739 15.29 30.76 -3.60
CA TYR A 739 15.52 31.39 -4.89
C TYR A 739 14.81 30.64 -6.02
N THR A 740 15.03 29.33 -6.10
CA THR A 740 14.40 28.45 -7.09
C THR A 740 12.87 28.46 -6.96
N ASN A 741 12.34 28.38 -5.73
CA ASN A 741 10.90 28.42 -5.49
C ASN A 741 10.25 29.77 -5.83
N LEU A 742 10.87 30.88 -5.40
CA LEU A 742 10.37 32.24 -5.62
C LEU A 742 10.29 32.54 -7.12
N GLN A 743 11.23 32.00 -7.89
CA GLN A 743 11.24 32.14 -9.33
C GLN A 743 10.10 31.35 -10.00
N PHE A 744 9.91 30.08 -9.64
CA PHE A 744 8.79 29.30 -10.18
C PHE A 744 7.43 29.91 -9.82
N GLN A 745 7.31 30.48 -8.62
CA GLN A 745 6.13 31.26 -8.22
C GLN A 745 5.97 32.52 -9.07
N ALA A 746 7.04 33.29 -9.30
CA ALA A 746 7.00 34.48 -10.14
C ALA A 746 6.54 34.17 -11.57
N PHE A 747 6.99 33.06 -12.18
CA PHE A 747 6.47 32.63 -13.49
C PHE A 747 4.99 32.28 -13.45
N SER A 748 4.56 31.54 -12.42
CA SER A 748 3.17 31.12 -12.26
C SER A 748 2.22 32.32 -12.07
N LEU A 749 2.72 33.42 -11.50
CA LEU A 749 1.98 34.67 -11.30
C LEU A 749 2.12 35.67 -12.46
N GLY A 750 2.79 35.31 -13.55
CA GLY A 750 3.03 36.21 -14.69
C GLY A 750 4.09 37.30 -14.46
N LEU A 751 4.80 37.24 -13.33
CA LEU A 751 5.87 38.17 -12.93
C LEU A 751 7.26 37.72 -13.40
N GLY A 752 7.36 36.68 -14.22
CA GLY A 752 8.64 36.11 -14.66
C GLY A 752 9.59 37.13 -15.30
N ASN A 753 9.04 38.06 -16.09
CA ASN A 753 9.81 39.13 -16.73
C ASN A 753 10.25 40.24 -15.76
N GLN A 754 9.73 40.26 -14.53
CA GLN A 754 10.02 41.23 -13.48
C GLN A 754 10.80 40.60 -12.32
N PHE A 755 11.45 39.45 -12.53
CA PHE A 755 12.09 38.74 -11.43
C PHE A 755 13.23 39.54 -10.76
N ASP A 756 13.95 40.39 -11.50
CA ASP A 756 14.94 41.30 -10.91
C ASP A 756 14.29 42.35 -9.98
N GLU A 757 13.11 42.84 -10.33
CA GLU A 757 12.32 43.72 -9.46
C GLU A 757 11.86 42.97 -8.20
N VAL A 758 11.44 41.71 -8.33
CA VAL A 758 11.10 40.86 -7.18
C VAL A 758 12.31 40.65 -6.26
N LYS A 759 13.52 40.45 -6.78
CA LYS A 759 14.75 40.34 -5.95
C LYS A 759 15.06 41.65 -5.21
N GLN A 760 14.94 42.79 -5.89
CA GLN A 760 15.12 44.09 -5.25
C GLN A 760 14.06 44.31 -4.16
N MET A 761 12.81 43.95 -4.44
CA MET A 761 11.72 44.09 -3.50
C MET A 761 11.84 43.12 -2.32
N TYR A 762 12.50 41.97 -2.48
CA TYR A 762 12.81 41.07 -1.39
C TYR A 762 13.76 41.70 -0.35
N TYR A 763 14.74 42.49 -0.82
CA TYR A 763 15.58 43.29 0.07
C TYR A 763 14.76 44.36 0.81
N GLU A 764 13.91 45.11 0.10
CA GLU A 764 13.06 46.14 0.72
C GLU A 764 12.05 45.55 1.73
N ALA A 765 11.45 44.40 1.39
CA ALA A 765 10.56 43.66 2.25
C ALA A 765 11.28 43.18 3.53
N ASN A 766 12.53 42.71 3.42
CA ASN A 766 13.35 42.34 4.58
C ASN A 766 13.52 43.53 5.54
N LEU A 767 13.88 44.71 5.00
CA LEU A 767 14.03 45.92 5.82
C LEU A 767 12.69 46.37 6.41
N ALA A 768 11.58 46.27 5.66
CA ALA A 768 10.25 46.57 6.15
C ALA A 768 9.85 45.68 7.34
N LEU A 769 10.30 44.43 7.35
CA LEU A 769 10.04 43.44 8.39
C LEU A 769 11.00 43.53 9.60
N GLY A 770 11.98 44.44 9.56
CA GLY A 770 12.92 44.70 10.66
C GLY A 770 14.30 44.09 10.49
N ASP A 771 14.73 43.80 9.26
CA ASP A 771 15.98 43.10 8.91
C ASP A 771 16.08 41.74 9.62
N ILE A 772 15.39 40.74 9.08
CA ILE A 772 15.22 39.44 9.74
C ILE A 772 16.17 38.38 9.18
N ILE A 773 16.37 37.32 9.97
CA ILE A 773 16.95 36.07 9.50
C ILE A 773 15.96 35.42 8.54
N LYS A 774 16.46 35.00 7.37
CA LYS A 774 15.65 34.51 6.25
C LYS A 774 15.98 33.06 5.94
N VAL A 775 15.24 32.13 6.53
CA VAL A 775 15.32 30.69 6.26
C VAL A 775 13.93 30.10 6.45
N THR A 776 13.60 28.94 5.88
CA THR A 776 12.22 28.46 5.91
C THR A 776 11.65 28.39 7.35
N PRO A 777 10.47 28.97 7.64
CA PRO A 777 9.54 29.64 6.72
C PRO A 777 9.70 31.18 6.60
N SER A 778 10.59 31.84 7.35
CA SER A 778 10.78 33.31 7.30
C SER A 778 11.20 33.81 5.91
N SER A 779 12.03 33.05 5.17
CA SER A 779 12.37 33.39 3.78
C SER A 779 11.16 33.42 2.84
N LYS A 780 10.17 32.53 3.06
CA LYS A 780 8.91 32.53 2.32
C LYS A 780 8.07 33.75 2.69
N ILE A 781 8.04 34.14 3.96
CA ILE A 781 7.31 35.34 4.43
C ILE A 781 7.83 36.60 3.73
N VAL A 782 9.16 36.76 3.64
CA VAL A 782 9.76 37.87 2.88
C VAL A 782 9.43 37.77 1.39
N GLY A 783 9.47 36.56 0.81
CA GLY A 783 9.12 36.33 -0.60
C GLY A 783 7.68 36.67 -0.95
N ASP A 784 6.72 36.24 -0.13
CA ASP A 784 5.30 36.54 -0.29
C ASP A 784 5.06 38.06 -0.20
N LEU A 785 5.72 38.74 0.74
CA LEU A 785 5.64 40.20 0.86
C LEU A 785 6.26 40.90 -0.34
N ALA A 786 7.40 40.44 -0.84
CA ALA A 786 8.09 41.01 -1.99
C ALA A 786 7.22 40.96 -3.25
N GLN A 787 6.64 39.79 -3.55
CA GLN A 787 5.72 39.64 -4.68
C GLN A 787 4.47 40.51 -4.50
N PHE A 788 3.91 40.56 -3.29
CA PHE A 788 2.77 41.42 -2.97
C PHE A 788 3.10 42.90 -3.20
N MET A 789 4.28 43.36 -2.80
CA MET A 789 4.73 44.73 -3.02
C MET A 789 4.90 45.05 -4.51
N VAL A 790 5.48 44.14 -5.30
CA VAL A 790 5.59 44.30 -6.76
C VAL A 790 4.21 44.37 -7.42
N GLN A 791 3.31 43.43 -7.10
CA GLN A 791 1.96 43.39 -7.68
C GLN A 791 1.14 44.65 -7.38
N ASN A 792 1.35 45.27 -6.23
CA ASN A 792 0.60 46.44 -5.79
C ASN A 792 1.37 47.76 -6.00
N ASN A 793 2.53 47.73 -6.69
CA ASN A 793 3.40 48.88 -6.92
C ASN A 793 3.73 49.65 -5.62
N LEU A 794 4.10 48.91 -4.56
CA LEU A 794 4.39 49.47 -3.24
C LEU A 794 5.90 49.63 -3.04
N THR A 795 6.31 50.80 -2.55
CA THR A 795 7.60 50.99 -1.88
C THR A 795 7.48 50.64 -0.40
N ARG A 796 8.61 50.49 0.31
CA ARG A 796 8.64 50.28 1.76
C ARG A 796 7.87 51.36 2.54
N GLU A 797 8.02 52.62 2.15
CA GLU A 797 7.34 53.75 2.80
C GLU A 797 5.82 53.66 2.57
N THR A 798 5.40 53.48 1.31
CA THR A 798 3.98 53.37 0.97
C THR A 798 3.32 52.11 1.54
N LEU A 799 4.09 51.03 1.77
CA LEU A 799 3.63 49.82 2.45
C LEU A 799 3.20 50.13 3.89
N VAL A 800 4.02 50.89 4.63
CA VAL A 800 3.74 51.26 6.02
C VAL A 800 2.61 52.28 6.10
N ASP A 801 2.58 53.25 5.19
CA ASP A 801 1.54 54.28 5.16
C ASP A 801 0.17 53.68 4.90
N ARG A 802 0.07 52.76 3.93
CA ARG A 802 -1.18 52.16 3.46
C ARG A 802 -1.51 50.79 4.09
N ALA A 803 -0.77 50.34 5.09
CA ALA A 803 -0.97 49.00 5.67
C ALA A 803 -2.41 48.76 6.19
N ASP A 804 -3.10 49.82 6.64
CA ASP A 804 -4.50 49.75 7.10
C ASP A 804 -5.52 49.45 5.99
N ASP A 805 -5.14 49.65 4.72
CA ASP A 805 -6.01 49.46 3.55
C ASP A 805 -5.65 48.20 2.74
N LEU A 806 -4.51 47.56 3.03
CA LEU A 806 -3.95 46.46 2.25
C LEU A 806 -4.31 45.08 2.82
N SER A 807 -4.60 44.10 1.96
CA SER A 807 -4.83 42.71 2.37
C SER A 807 -3.54 41.90 2.26
N PHE A 808 -2.79 41.84 3.34
CA PHE A 808 -1.48 41.17 3.37
C PHE A 808 -1.59 39.64 3.19
N PRO A 809 -0.55 39.00 2.62
CA PRO A 809 -0.45 37.55 2.59
C PRO A 809 -0.56 36.95 4.00
N LYS A 810 -1.25 35.81 4.12
CA LYS A 810 -1.47 35.13 5.41
C LYS A 810 -0.15 34.87 6.16
N SER A 811 0.91 34.48 5.45
CA SER A 811 2.24 34.23 6.03
C SER A 811 2.81 35.46 6.75
N VAL A 812 2.64 36.65 6.18
CA VAL A 812 3.08 37.92 6.78
C VAL A 812 2.24 38.25 8.02
N VAL A 813 0.93 38.02 7.96
CA VAL A 813 0.04 38.21 9.12
C VAL A 813 0.42 37.25 10.25
N ASP A 814 0.60 35.96 9.95
CA ASP A 814 0.94 34.94 10.95
C ASP A 814 2.32 35.24 11.60
N TYR A 815 3.30 35.72 10.82
CA TYR A 815 4.56 36.24 11.35
C TYR A 815 4.34 37.41 12.31
N MET A 816 3.59 38.44 11.89
CA MET A 816 3.32 39.62 12.72
C MET A 816 2.55 39.27 14.01
N GLN A 817 1.75 38.21 14.01
CA GLN A 817 1.08 37.70 15.21
C GLN A 817 2.06 37.01 16.18
N GLY A 818 3.22 36.53 15.71
CA GLY A 818 4.21 35.80 16.51
C GLY A 818 4.09 34.28 16.40
N TYR A 819 3.32 33.74 15.44
CA TYR A 819 3.17 32.29 15.27
C TYR A 819 4.47 31.57 14.89
N VAL A 820 5.43 32.29 14.33
CA VAL A 820 6.70 31.74 13.81
C VAL A 820 7.84 31.89 14.83
N GLY A 821 7.61 32.57 15.95
CA GLY A 821 8.61 32.94 16.94
C GLY A 821 8.78 34.46 17.05
N GLN A 822 9.75 34.87 17.86
CA GLN A 822 10.03 36.28 18.13
C GLN A 822 11.34 36.69 17.42
N PRO A 823 11.35 37.76 16.60
CA PRO A 823 12.59 38.25 16.02
C PRO A 823 13.51 38.86 17.09
N PRO A 824 14.85 38.76 16.96
CA PRO A 824 15.79 39.19 18.01
C PRO A 824 15.66 40.66 18.43
N TYR A 825 15.23 41.53 17.51
CA TYR A 825 15.10 42.98 17.74
C TYR A 825 13.66 43.46 17.79
N GLY A 826 12.70 42.55 17.97
CA GLY A 826 11.27 42.86 18.01
C GLY A 826 10.66 43.12 16.63
N PHE A 827 9.34 43.30 16.61
CA PHE A 827 8.59 43.56 15.37
C PHE A 827 8.54 45.07 15.07
N PRO A 828 8.57 45.46 13.79
CA PRO A 828 8.54 46.88 13.40
C PRO A 828 7.15 47.50 13.64
N GLU A 829 7.12 48.63 14.36
CA GLU A 829 5.93 49.47 14.56
C GLU A 829 6.07 50.79 13.78
N PRO A 830 5.00 51.37 13.22
CA PRO A 830 3.59 50.99 13.38
C PRO A 830 3.12 49.85 12.45
N LEU A 831 4.00 49.28 11.62
CA LEU A 831 3.63 48.28 10.60
C LEU A 831 2.90 47.07 11.19
N ARG A 832 3.41 46.47 12.27
CA ARG A 832 2.77 45.33 12.94
C ARG A 832 1.36 45.68 13.38
N THR A 833 1.18 46.80 14.07
CA THR A 833 -0.14 47.23 14.56
C THR A 833 -1.14 47.40 13.41
N LYS A 834 -0.73 48.02 12.30
CA LYS A 834 -1.58 48.22 11.11
C LYS A 834 -1.92 46.91 10.38
N ILE A 835 -0.98 45.98 10.25
CA ILE A 835 -1.23 44.66 9.64
C ILE A 835 -2.22 43.85 10.47
N LEU A 836 -2.08 43.89 11.81
CA LEU A 836 -2.88 43.05 12.69
C LEU A 836 -4.31 43.55 12.91
N ARG A 837 -4.55 44.87 12.91
CA ARG A 837 -5.88 45.46 13.10
C ARG A 837 -6.63 44.89 14.32
N GLY A 838 -5.91 44.76 15.44
CA GLY A 838 -6.45 44.20 16.68
C GLY A 838 -6.50 42.68 16.76
N LYS A 839 -5.97 41.94 15.77
CA LYS A 839 -5.75 40.49 15.88
C LYS A 839 -4.85 40.15 17.07
N PRO A 840 -5.07 38.99 17.73
CA PRO A 840 -4.30 38.59 18.89
C PRO A 840 -2.81 38.43 18.57
N LYS A 841 -1.98 38.89 19.50
CA LYS A 841 -0.52 38.75 19.48
C LYS A 841 -0.14 37.58 20.40
N ILE A 842 0.84 36.80 19.99
CA ILE A 842 1.44 35.72 20.79
C ILE A 842 2.68 36.28 21.45
N GLU A 843 2.72 36.18 22.77
CA GLU A 843 3.91 36.41 23.58
C GLU A 843 4.56 35.05 23.88
N GLY A 844 5.89 34.96 23.74
CA GLY A 844 6.62 33.71 23.95
C GLY A 844 6.48 32.70 22.80
N ARG A 845 6.49 31.41 23.14
CA ARG A 845 6.50 30.29 22.20
C ARG A 845 5.08 29.82 21.85
N ALA A 846 4.75 29.79 20.57
CA ALA A 846 3.41 29.45 20.10
C ALA A 846 2.94 28.03 20.44
N GLY A 847 3.87 27.06 20.60
CA GLY A 847 3.56 25.67 20.94
C GLY A 847 3.30 25.41 22.43
N GLU A 848 3.66 26.33 23.32
CA GLU A 848 3.73 26.10 24.77
C GLU A 848 2.37 25.76 25.41
N ASN A 849 1.29 26.35 24.89
CA ASN A 849 -0.06 26.17 25.43
C ASN A 849 -0.93 25.24 24.57
N ILE A 850 -0.35 24.52 23.61
CA ILE A 850 -1.10 23.55 22.80
C ILE A 850 -1.28 22.26 23.61
N PRO A 851 -2.53 21.77 23.80
CA PRO A 851 -2.76 20.52 24.52
C PRO A 851 -2.04 19.34 23.86
N SER A 852 -1.53 18.41 24.69
CA SER A 852 -0.87 17.20 24.19
C SER A 852 -1.79 16.41 23.26
N MET A 853 -1.20 15.90 22.18
CA MET A 853 -1.92 15.02 21.24
C MET A 853 -2.03 13.61 21.81
N ASP A 854 -3.24 13.03 21.79
CA ASP A 854 -3.46 11.62 22.11
C ASP A 854 -3.10 10.76 20.88
N ILE A 855 -1.88 10.22 20.87
CA ILE A 855 -1.30 9.51 19.73
C ILE A 855 -2.04 8.19 19.47
N ASP A 856 -2.45 7.47 20.52
CA ASP A 856 -3.13 6.18 20.38
C ASP A 856 -4.54 6.36 19.83
N LYS A 857 -5.26 7.39 20.29
CA LYS A 857 -6.56 7.74 19.73
C LYS A 857 -6.46 8.12 18.25
N VAL A 858 -5.50 8.98 17.89
CA VAL A 858 -5.28 9.37 16.48
C VAL A 858 -4.95 8.15 15.63
N LYS A 859 -4.14 7.22 16.14
CA LYS A 859 -3.84 5.96 15.44
C LYS A 859 -5.09 5.15 15.14
N MET A 860 -5.95 4.92 16.13
CA MET A 860 -7.20 4.18 15.96
C MET A 860 -8.12 4.83 14.91
N GLU A 861 -8.29 6.14 14.97
CA GLU A 861 -9.10 6.91 14.00
C GLU A 861 -8.55 6.80 12.58
N LEU A 862 -7.22 6.84 12.41
CA LEU A 862 -6.58 6.71 11.10
C LEU A 862 -6.63 5.28 10.55
N GLU A 863 -6.50 4.26 11.40
CA GLU A 863 -6.64 2.86 11.00
C GLU A 863 -8.06 2.55 10.53
N GLU A 864 -9.08 3.10 11.21
CA GLU A 864 -10.49 3.03 10.78
C GLU A 864 -10.69 3.73 9.44
N LYS A 865 -10.16 4.95 9.29
CA LYS A 865 -10.29 5.76 8.07
C LYS A 865 -9.67 5.11 6.83
N HIS A 866 -8.45 4.56 6.98
CA HIS A 866 -7.66 4.03 5.86
C HIS A 866 -7.79 2.51 5.68
N GLY A 867 -8.44 1.82 6.61
CA GLY A 867 -8.72 0.38 6.52
C GLY A 867 -7.47 -0.50 6.56
N ARG A 868 -6.39 -0.03 7.18
CA ARG A 868 -5.14 -0.79 7.37
C ARG A 868 -4.50 -0.45 8.72
N ALA A 869 -3.72 -1.39 9.25
CA ALA A 869 -2.86 -1.13 10.39
C ALA A 869 -1.78 -0.08 10.04
N LEU A 870 -1.54 0.85 10.94
CA LEU A 870 -0.58 1.94 10.80
C LEU A 870 0.59 1.79 11.76
N ARG A 871 1.78 2.24 11.33
CA ARG A 871 2.94 2.38 12.22
C ARG A 871 2.89 3.70 12.97
N ASP A 872 3.61 3.81 14.07
CA ASP A 872 3.69 5.09 14.82
C ASP A 872 4.35 6.19 13.97
N GLN A 873 5.26 5.82 13.05
CA GLN A 873 5.83 6.70 12.02
C GLN A 873 4.75 7.28 11.08
N ASP A 874 3.73 6.48 10.74
CA ASP A 874 2.63 6.92 9.89
C ASP A 874 1.80 7.97 10.64
N VAL A 875 1.55 7.75 11.95
CA VAL A 875 0.86 8.71 12.82
C VAL A 875 1.63 10.02 12.95
N MET A 876 2.97 9.98 13.08
CA MET A 876 3.78 11.21 13.09
C MET A 876 3.78 11.93 11.75
N SER A 877 3.71 11.20 10.64
CA SER A 877 3.59 11.79 9.30
C SER A 877 2.26 12.54 9.17
N TYR A 878 1.17 11.94 9.65
CA TYR A 878 -0.14 12.58 9.72
C TYR A 878 -0.12 13.79 10.66
N ALA A 879 0.45 13.67 11.87
CA ALA A 879 0.51 14.77 12.83
C ALA A 879 1.20 16.02 12.25
N MET A 880 2.26 15.82 11.47
CA MET A 880 2.98 16.90 10.80
C MET A 880 2.22 17.43 9.57
N PHE A 881 1.64 16.53 8.78
CA PHE A 881 1.02 16.82 7.48
C PHE A 881 -0.29 16.04 7.22
N PRO A 882 -1.41 16.39 7.87
CA PRO A 882 -2.63 15.58 7.84
C PRO A 882 -3.17 15.33 6.42
N THR A 883 -3.37 16.40 5.66
CA THR A 883 -3.90 16.34 4.29
C THR A 883 -2.96 15.59 3.35
N VAL A 884 -1.65 15.83 3.47
CA VAL A 884 -0.64 15.19 2.60
C VAL A 884 -0.58 13.70 2.86
N PHE A 885 -0.65 13.31 4.13
CA PHE A 885 -0.65 11.92 4.52
C PHE A 885 -1.90 11.21 3.99
N ASP A 886 -3.08 11.82 4.12
CA ASP A 886 -4.32 11.27 3.57
C ASP A 886 -4.27 11.08 2.04
N GLU A 887 -3.80 12.10 1.31
CA GLU A 887 -3.59 12.04 -0.14
C GLU A 887 -2.58 10.96 -0.53
N PHE A 888 -1.49 10.83 0.22
CA PHE A 888 -0.46 9.81 0.02
C PHE A 888 -1.02 8.40 0.26
N GLU A 889 -1.79 8.17 1.32
CA GLU A 889 -2.43 6.88 1.60
C GLU A 889 -3.44 6.51 0.52
N GLN A 890 -4.25 7.47 0.09
CA GLN A 890 -5.18 7.27 -1.03
C GLN A 890 -4.42 6.92 -2.31
N PHE A 891 -3.36 7.65 -2.63
CA PHE A 891 -2.51 7.37 -3.80
C PHE A 891 -1.91 5.95 -3.72
N ARG A 892 -1.28 5.59 -2.59
CA ARG A 892 -0.67 4.27 -2.36
C ARG A 892 -1.71 3.15 -2.42
N SER A 893 -2.95 3.41 -2.00
CA SER A 893 -4.06 2.45 -2.11
C SER A 893 -4.39 2.13 -3.57
N ILE A 894 -4.32 3.11 -4.48
CA ILE A 894 -4.66 2.97 -5.91
C ILE A 894 -3.47 2.45 -6.71
N TYR A 895 -2.29 3.05 -6.52
CA TYR A 895 -1.12 2.88 -7.39
C TYR A 895 0.00 2.01 -6.79
N GLY A 896 -0.03 1.75 -5.49
CA GLY A 896 0.92 0.85 -4.85
C GLY A 896 2.35 1.43 -4.80
N PRO A 897 3.40 0.59 -4.87
CA PRO A 897 4.78 0.99 -4.55
C PRO A 897 5.49 1.64 -5.75
N VAL A 898 5.08 2.86 -6.12
CA VAL A 898 5.67 3.62 -7.23
C VAL A 898 7.12 4.03 -6.99
N ASP A 899 7.59 3.98 -5.73
CA ASP A 899 8.98 4.16 -5.32
C ASP A 899 9.94 3.15 -5.98
N LYS A 900 9.43 1.98 -6.38
CA LYS A 900 10.20 0.92 -7.06
C LYS A 900 10.44 1.18 -8.54
N LEU A 901 9.69 2.10 -9.16
CA LEU A 901 9.86 2.44 -10.56
C LEU A 901 11.17 3.22 -10.79
N PRO A 902 11.89 3.01 -11.90
CA PRO A 902 12.96 3.90 -12.30
C PRO A 902 12.46 5.35 -12.47
N THR A 903 13.31 6.34 -12.16
CA THR A 903 12.90 7.76 -12.10
C THR A 903 12.32 8.28 -13.41
N ARG A 904 12.90 7.94 -14.57
CA ARG A 904 12.35 8.33 -15.87
C ARG A 904 10.92 7.78 -16.08
N VAL A 905 10.73 6.49 -15.79
CA VAL A 905 9.44 5.79 -15.90
C VAL A 905 8.41 6.36 -14.93
N PHE A 906 8.82 6.69 -13.70
CA PHE A 906 7.97 7.35 -12.73
C PHE A 906 7.49 8.72 -13.23
N LEU A 907 8.40 9.57 -13.73
CA LEU A 907 8.05 10.93 -14.11
C LEU A 907 7.22 11.00 -15.39
N THR A 908 7.54 10.21 -16.41
CA THR A 908 6.95 10.37 -17.76
C THR A 908 6.37 9.09 -18.35
N GLY A 909 6.35 7.99 -17.61
CA GLY A 909 5.83 6.71 -18.09
C GLY A 909 6.79 6.00 -19.06
N LEU A 910 6.25 5.02 -19.77
CA LEU A 910 6.96 4.23 -20.77
C LEU A 910 6.68 4.76 -22.17
N ASP A 911 7.67 4.73 -23.04
CA ASP A 911 7.42 4.87 -24.48
C ASP A 911 6.80 3.60 -25.05
N ILE A 912 6.12 3.71 -26.21
CA ILE A 912 5.56 2.53 -26.89
C ILE A 912 6.71 1.58 -27.26
N ALA A 913 6.50 0.30 -26.96
CA ALA A 913 7.47 -0.80 -27.07
C ALA A 913 8.65 -0.74 -26.08
N GLU A 914 8.71 0.24 -25.18
CA GLU A 914 9.71 0.29 -24.12
C GLU A 914 9.42 -0.75 -23.04
N GLU A 915 10.46 -1.49 -22.64
CA GLU A 915 10.43 -2.49 -21.59
C GLU A 915 11.22 -2.03 -20.37
N VAL A 916 10.71 -2.32 -19.17
CA VAL A 916 11.36 -2.04 -17.90
C VAL A 916 11.21 -3.21 -16.93
N ASP A 917 12.30 -3.50 -16.21
CA ASP A 917 12.29 -4.40 -15.07
C ASP A 917 12.10 -3.62 -13.75
N VAL A 918 11.10 -4.04 -12.96
CA VAL A 918 10.74 -3.44 -11.68
C VAL A 918 10.86 -4.48 -10.57
N GLU A 919 11.91 -4.36 -9.76
CA GLU A 919 12.10 -5.21 -8.59
C GLU A 919 11.20 -4.71 -7.43
N ILE A 920 10.09 -5.43 -7.18
CA ILE A 920 9.12 -5.08 -6.13
C ILE A 920 9.51 -5.63 -4.75
N GLU A 921 10.35 -6.65 -4.73
CA GLU A 921 10.88 -7.34 -3.55
C GLU A 921 12.07 -8.19 -4.00
N ARG A 922 13.00 -8.51 -3.10
CA ARG A 922 14.17 -9.32 -3.44
C ARG A 922 13.74 -10.64 -4.11
N GLY A 923 14.19 -10.86 -5.35
CA GLY A 923 13.86 -12.04 -6.14
C GLY A 923 12.46 -12.03 -6.79
N LYS A 924 11.72 -10.92 -6.73
CA LYS A 924 10.46 -10.70 -7.43
C LYS A 924 10.59 -9.49 -8.35
N SER A 925 10.85 -9.74 -9.63
CA SER A 925 10.85 -8.72 -10.67
C SER A 925 9.58 -8.76 -11.52
N LEU A 926 9.14 -7.59 -11.95
CA LEU A 926 8.09 -7.40 -12.94
C LEU A 926 8.73 -6.83 -14.20
N THR A 927 8.70 -7.58 -15.29
CA THR A 927 9.04 -7.07 -16.63
C THR A 927 7.78 -6.50 -17.24
N VAL A 928 7.76 -5.18 -17.43
CA VAL A 928 6.62 -4.42 -17.94
C VAL A 928 7.00 -3.79 -19.27
N GLN A 929 6.18 -3.98 -20.30
CA GLN A 929 6.34 -3.30 -21.58
C GLN A 929 5.04 -2.63 -22.00
N LEU A 930 5.10 -1.36 -22.42
CA LEU A 930 3.93 -0.67 -22.98
C LEU A 930 3.75 -1.07 -24.45
N LEU A 931 2.55 -1.50 -24.82
CA LEU A 931 2.25 -1.95 -26.19
C LEU A 931 1.51 -0.89 -27.00
N ALA A 932 0.44 -0.33 -26.44
CA ALA A 932 -0.41 0.61 -27.15
C ALA A 932 -1.33 1.36 -26.18
N GLN A 933 -1.85 2.50 -26.65
CA GLN A 933 -2.94 3.25 -26.04
C GLN A 933 -4.10 3.31 -27.03
N GLY A 934 -5.29 2.91 -26.57
CA GLY A 934 -6.51 2.94 -27.35
C GLY A 934 -7.14 4.33 -27.47
N ASN A 935 -8.15 4.42 -28.33
CA ASN A 935 -8.97 5.60 -28.49
C ASN A 935 -9.89 5.82 -27.27
N LEU A 936 -10.39 7.06 -27.13
CA LEU A 936 -11.38 7.41 -26.12
C LEU A 936 -12.68 6.64 -26.38
N ASN A 937 -13.19 5.95 -25.37
CA ASN A 937 -14.47 5.25 -25.41
C ASN A 937 -15.64 6.18 -25.02
N ALA A 938 -16.87 5.69 -25.17
CA ALA A 938 -18.08 6.45 -24.82
C ALA A 938 -18.23 6.77 -23.32
N LYS A 939 -17.43 6.15 -22.45
CA LYS A 939 -17.39 6.42 -21.00
C LYS A 939 -16.33 7.46 -20.63
N GLY A 940 -15.59 8.01 -21.60
CA GLY A 940 -14.49 8.95 -21.34
C GLY A 940 -13.21 8.28 -20.85
N GLU A 941 -13.00 7.01 -21.18
CA GLU A 941 -11.82 6.23 -20.78
C GLU A 941 -11.02 5.76 -22.01
N ARG A 942 -9.73 5.49 -21.82
CA ARG A 942 -8.85 4.86 -22.80
C ARG A 942 -8.35 3.53 -22.27
N GLU A 943 -8.28 2.53 -23.14
CA GLU A 943 -7.66 1.24 -22.81
C GLU A 943 -6.16 1.31 -23.07
N VAL A 944 -5.32 0.99 -22.09
CA VAL A 944 -3.86 0.94 -22.23
C VAL A 944 -3.40 -0.52 -22.13
N PHE A 945 -2.58 -0.96 -23.08
CA PHE A 945 -2.14 -2.34 -23.23
C PHE A 945 -0.68 -2.50 -22.81
N PHE A 946 -0.40 -3.53 -22.02
CA PHE A 946 0.94 -3.86 -21.53
C PHE A 946 1.25 -5.34 -21.74
N TYR A 947 2.53 -5.70 -21.86
CA TYR A 947 3.02 -6.99 -21.40
C TYR A 947 3.47 -6.88 -19.95
N LEU A 948 3.08 -7.86 -19.13
CA LEU A 948 3.54 -8.05 -17.76
C LEU A 948 4.03 -9.50 -17.62
N ASN A 949 5.33 -9.69 -17.43
CA ASN A 949 5.98 -11.00 -17.34
C ASN A 949 5.58 -11.94 -18.49
N GLY A 950 5.61 -11.43 -19.72
CA GLY A 950 5.25 -12.17 -20.94
C GLY A 950 3.74 -12.37 -21.18
N GLN A 951 2.87 -11.79 -20.35
CA GLN A 951 1.42 -11.88 -20.54
C GLN A 951 0.79 -10.53 -20.85
N MET A 952 -0.08 -10.50 -21.85
CA MET A 952 -0.82 -9.28 -22.20
C MET A 952 -1.78 -8.91 -21.06
N ARG A 953 -1.85 -7.62 -20.77
CA ARG A 953 -2.76 -6.98 -19.81
C ARG A 953 -3.32 -5.73 -20.46
N SER A 954 -4.55 -5.40 -20.11
CA SER A 954 -5.11 -4.09 -20.42
C SER A 954 -5.75 -3.48 -19.19
N ILE A 955 -5.76 -2.15 -19.15
CA ILE A 955 -6.41 -1.36 -18.10
C ILE A 955 -7.17 -0.21 -18.73
N PHE A 956 -8.33 0.12 -18.18
CA PHE A 956 -9.04 1.33 -18.54
C PHE A 956 -8.63 2.47 -17.64
N VAL A 957 -8.32 3.61 -18.25
CA VAL A 957 -7.91 4.82 -17.56
C VAL A 957 -8.81 5.95 -18.00
N ARG A 958 -9.40 6.65 -17.04
CA ARG A 958 -10.24 7.82 -17.32
C ARG A 958 -9.38 8.95 -17.87
N ASP A 959 -9.78 9.51 -19.01
CA ASP A 959 -9.13 10.68 -19.62
C ASP A 959 -9.67 11.94 -18.93
N LYS A 960 -8.82 12.60 -18.14
CA LYS A 960 -9.18 13.73 -17.28
C LYS A 960 -9.51 14.98 -18.10
N GLU A 961 -8.86 15.18 -19.26
CA GLU A 961 -9.15 16.33 -20.13
C GLU A 961 -10.46 16.14 -20.87
N ALA A 962 -10.69 14.97 -21.45
CA ALA A 962 -11.97 14.67 -22.09
C ALA A 962 -13.15 14.74 -21.11
N SER A 963 -12.93 14.36 -19.85
CA SER A 963 -13.94 14.42 -18.78
C SER A 963 -14.32 15.85 -18.36
N LYS A 964 -13.56 16.89 -18.71
CA LYS A 964 -13.92 18.29 -18.41
C LYS A 964 -14.97 18.86 -19.39
N VAL A 965 -15.11 18.23 -20.55
CA VAL A 965 -15.96 18.69 -21.67
C VAL A 965 -17.30 17.93 -21.73
N CYS A 966 -17.47 16.92 -20.88
CA CYS A 966 -18.65 16.03 -20.85
C CYS A 966 -19.60 16.33 -19.69
#